data_AF-A0A8T0B726-F1
#
_entry.id   AF-A0A8T0B726-F1
#
_cell.length_a   1.000
_cell.length_b   1.000
_cell.length_c   1.000
_cell.angle_alpha   90.00
_cell.angle_beta   90.00
_cell.angle_gamma   90.00
#
_symmetry.space_group_name_H-M   'P 1'
#
loop_
_entity.id
_entity.type
_entity.pdbx_description
1 polymer ?
#
loop_
_entity_poly.entity_id
_entity_poly.type
_entity_poly.pdbx_seq_one_letter_code
_entity_poly.pdbx_strand_id
1 'polypeptide(L)'
;MQFDQNKSLKAMSLDPLKKRKTKVIRSDGGTPETKRARGEGEQDVRTYNEEVELESRDHEQDYILYKNTCEALATLMSEIQELKASGAKEGSVEVEAKRRQGCVHFITLKKLNRLSHMRLKKARDQTHEAKQKVDVLHLQLQNLLYEVMHLQKEIGKCLEFKSQHEEIELVSVEEFFKEAPAEISRPHLTKDDPHQLTLARLDWELEQRKRLAEQYKSSLCTKEKILKGIESKKEYLSSLQPGLHAIMQASLPVQEYLSMPFERVQKQAEVARHLPPPLYVLLVQASAYGQACDKNLSVSISGDVDEAKALSRPPEDSQDDESDSDAEEEQQNTKRRRGTVGVQLDDKRKEMLKRHPLSLCLELKCKDGSVLHLFFYYLMNLNILTVKAKVSASTDLSGAISAGELLNPESLLNCLYASDDGQETPNPTNRYQFDKVGITTFADYVSDLGHPYIWVQNLGGLQFSRETPQVNGARSSLSASHMENTMKLLRGRLLSRLALHKQFSSLEHNIVPVSTECQHLFPAKVVSHLACWTMMSHEDFIELNFVQDVVKAGLVRETDLFFMAIVERGTAHLQAAVVLNPRYPDVTPLFSLSLHWKGERSGRTDDNLRAIESEVNVYKSELQGPRPGLQLLTNQIQRLCVCLDVYLETESQVCDGSEGPREFPREKMCLRSTRGPNRLKPFKFNHPQGFFSHR
;
A
#
# COMPACT_ATOMS: atom_id res chain seq x y z
N MET A 1 19.17 14.84 -31.48
CA MET A 1 18.05 15.80 -31.67
C MET A 1 18.32 16.96 -30.73
N GLN A 2 18.99 18.03 -31.19
CA GLN A 2 18.37 19.26 -31.70
C GLN A 2 17.22 19.77 -30.80
N PHE A 3 17.47 20.83 -30.03
CA PHE A 3 16.99 22.18 -30.34
C PHE A 3 17.54 23.21 -29.33
N ASP A 4 18.50 24.01 -29.79
CA ASP A 4 18.67 25.40 -29.39
C ASP A 4 17.55 26.24 -30.01
N GLN A 5 17.02 27.24 -29.29
CA GLN A 5 16.88 28.62 -29.81
C GLN A 5 16.22 29.61 -28.82
N ASN A 6 16.98 30.68 -28.53
CA ASN A 6 16.67 32.11 -28.67
C ASN A 6 15.42 32.75 -28.03
N LYS A 7 15.66 33.80 -27.21
CA LYS A 7 15.50 35.25 -27.55
C LYS A 7 15.79 36.11 -26.31
N SER A 8 16.84 36.93 -26.31
CA SER A 8 16.88 38.35 -26.73
C SER A 8 16.22 39.33 -25.76
N LEU A 9 17.00 40.28 -25.22
CA LEU A 9 16.72 41.73 -25.06
C LEU A 9 17.95 42.40 -24.42
N LYS A 10 18.85 43.03 -25.19
CA LYS A 10 18.91 44.48 -25.54
C LYS A 10 18.99 45.45 -24.34
N ALA A 11 20.22 45.96 -24.14
CA ALA A 11 20.65 47.37 -24.06
C ALA A 11 20.01 48.36 -23.05
N MET A 12 20.83 49.36 -22.70
CA MET A 12 20.53 50.64 -22.00
C MET A 12 20.60 50.55 -20.46
N SER A 13 21.10 51.53 -19.71
CA SER A 13 21.75 52.81 -19.97
C SER A 13 22.18 53.34 -18.59
N LEU A 14 23.36 53.94 -18.52
CA LEU A 14 23.75 54.85 -17.45
C LEU A 14 22.79 56.05 -17.43
N ASP A 15 22.36 56.45 -16.23
CA ASP A 15 22.52 57.79 -15.62
C ASP A 15 21.31 58.30 -14.81
N PRO A 16 21.57 59.11 -13.76
CA PRO A 16 20.59 59.57 -12.78
C PRO A 16 19.87 60.86 -13.21
N LEU A 17 18.61 60.96 -12.79
CA LEU A 17 17.80 62.20 -12.72
C LEU A 17 17.81 62.63 -11.24
N LYS A 18 17.87 63.89 -10.79
CA LYS A 18 17.63 65.19 -11.40
C LYS A 18 18.17 66.29 -10.45
N LYS A 19 18.93 67.22 -11.04
CA LYS A 19 18.75 68.69 -11.01
C LYS A 19 18.52 69.40 -9.65
N ARG A 20 19.48 70.28 -9.31
CA ARG A 20 19.18 71.71 -9.09
C ARG A 20 20.33 72.59 -9.56
N LYS A 21 19.98 73.83 -9.94
CA LYS A 21 20.56 74.64 -11.01
C LYS A 21 21.83 75.41 -10.64
N THR A 22 22.62 75.60 -11.70
CA THR A 22 23.75 76.49 -11.95
C THR A 22 23.47 77.98 -11.75
N LYS A 23 24.49 78.73 -11.31
CA LYS A 23 24.72 80.11 -11.76
C LYS A 23 26.22 80.31 -12.03
N VAL A 24 26.48 80.77 -13.24
CA VAL A 24 27.76 80.94 -13.94
C VAL A 24 28.52 82.14 -13.39
N ILE A 25 29.83 82.01 -13.15
CA ILE A 25 30.78 83.12 -13.30
C ILE A 25 32.02 82.62 -14.07
N ARG A 26 32.31 83.40 -15.11
CA ARG A 26 33.38 83.32 -16.09
C ARG A 26 34.79 83.18 -15.50
N SER A 27 35.57 82.42 -16.25
CA SER A 27 37.03 82.45 -16.34
C SER A 27 37.59 83.86 -16.53
N ASP A 28 38.69 84.17 -15.85
CA ASP A 28 39.79 84.86 -16.51
C ASP A 28 41.13 84.35 -15.97
N GLY A 29 41.98 83.92 -16.89
CA GLY A 29 43.35 83.52 -16.63
C GLY A 29 44.25 84.74 -16.63
N GLY A 30 45.26 84.73 -15.77
CA GLY A 30 46.36 85.68 -15.77
C GLY A 30 47.57 85.03 -15.11
N THR A 31 48.51 84.62 -15.95
CA THR A 31 49.82 84.05 -15.62
C THR A 31 50.67 84.99 -14.75
N PRO A 32 51.56 84.45 -13.89
CA PRO A 32 52.55 85.24 -13.19
C PRO A 32 53.85 85.28 -14.02
N GLU A 33 54.23 86.45 -14.54
CA GLU A 33 55.59 86.65 -15.05
C GLU A 33 56.30 87.76 -14.27
N THR A 34 57.10 87.28 -13.31
CA THR A 34 58.41 87.77 -12.88
C THR A 34 59.06 88.78 -13.83
N LYS A 35 59.09 90.05 -13.43
CA LYS A 35 60.05 91.02 -13.96
C LYS A 35 61.43 90.77 -13.37
N ARG A 36 62.34 90.29 -14.21
CA ARG A 36 63.80 90.32 -14.00
C ARG A 36 64.27 91.77 -13.88
N ALA A 37 64.94 92.09 -12.78
CA ALA A 37 65.80 93.24 -12.67
C ALA A 37 67.24 92.83 -13.03
N ARG A 38 67.81 93.46 -14.07
CA ARG A 38 69.26 93.70 -14.16
C ARG A 38 69.55 94.75 -15.24
N GLY A 39 70.24 95.81 -14.84
CA GLY A 39 70.84 96.78 -15.74
C GLY A 39 70.64 98.24 -15.31
N GLU A 40 71.19 98.61 -14.15
CA GLU A 40 71.53 100.01 -13.89
C GLU A 40 72.65 100.41 -14.86
N GLY A 41 72.35 101.37 -15.72
CA GLY A 41 73.34 102.28 -16.28
C GLY A 41 73.27 103.55 -15.47
N GLU A 42 74.39 103.91 -14.84
CA GLU A 42 74.60 105.19 -14.14
C GLU A 42 74.23 106.37 -15.05
N GLN A 43 73.30 107.20 -14.60
CA GLN A 43 73.24 108.60 -14.99
C GLN A 43 72.67 109.43 -13.82
N ASP A 44 73.60 110.09 -13.15
CA ASP A 44 73.44 111.11 -12.12
C ASP A 44 72.20 112.00 -12.31
N VAL A 45 71.26 111.97 -11.37
CA VAL A 45 70.38 113.12 -11.10
C VAL A 45 70.11 113.22 -9.59
N ARG A 46 70.73 114.22 -8.97
CA ARG A 46 70.41 114.75 -7.63
C ARG A 46 68.90 114.95 -7.48
N THR A 47 68.22 113.98 -6.87
CA THR A 47 66.77 114.02 -6.66
C THR A 47 66.50 114.71 -5.33
N TYR A 48 65.96 115.93 -5.37
CA TYR A 48 65.45 116.66 -4.19
C TYR A 48 64.36 115.82 -3.51
N ASN A 49 64.60 115.42 -2.27
CA ASN A 49 63.78 114.45 -1.55
C ASN A 49 62.57 115.16 -0.92
N GLU A 50 61.57 115.50 -1.74
CA GLU A 50 60.29 116.09 -1.27
C GLU A 50 59.58 115.20 -0.23
N GLU A 51 59.85 113.88 -0.24
CA GLU A 51 59.36 112.93 0.78
C GLU A 51 59.95 113.18 2.17
N VAL A 52 61.22 113.54 2.26
CA VAL A 52 61.90 113.87 3.53
C VAL A 52 61.44 115.23 4.04
N GLU A 53 61.24 116.18 3.13
CA GLU A 53 60.67 117.49 3.48
C GLU A 53 59.27 117.31 4.07
N LEU A 54 58.46 116.40 3.53
CA LEU A 54 57.11 116.10 3.98
C LEU A 54 57.06 115.54 5.41
N GLU A 55 58.03 114.71 5.81
CA GLU A 55 58.13 114.16 7.17
C GLU A 55 58.47 115.22 8.23
N SER A 56 59.24 116.23 7.84
CA SER A 56 59.65 117.33 8.74
C SER A 56 58.61 118.45 8.87
N ARG A 57 57.61 118.49 7.99
CA ARG A 57 56.63 119.59 7.88
C ARG A 57 55.29 119.20 8.48
N ASP A 58 54.78 120.10 9.32
CA ASP A 58 53.46 120.00 9.91
C ASP A 58 52.36 120.27 8.85
N HIS A 59 51.34 119.41 8.82
CA HIS A 59 50.24 119.51 7.87
C HIS A 59 49.41 120.77 8.10
N GLU A 60 49.28 121.21 9.35
CA GLU A 60 48.49 122.39 9.72
C GLU A 60 49.19 123.68 9.27
N GLN A 61 50.51 123.73 9.44
CA GLN A 61 51.33 124.86 8.97
C GLN A 61 51.38 124.95 7.45
N ASP A 62 51.44 123.82 6.74
CA ASP A 62 51.32 123.77 5.28
C ASP A 62 49.95 124.30 4.81
N TYR A 63 48.87 123.97 5.50
CA TYR A 63 47.54 124.47 5.19
C TYR A 63 47.41 125.99 5.41
N ILE A 64 47.96 126.51 6.52
CA ILE A 64 47.99 127.96 6.79
C ILE A 64 48.81 128.68 5.71
N LEU A 65 49.97 128.13 5.32
CA LEU A 65 50.79 128.69 4.26
C LEU A 65 50.06 128.70 2.91
N TYR A 66 49.37 127.60 2.57
CA TYR A 66 48.53 127.52 1.37
C TYR A 66 47.47 128.64 1.37
N LYS A 67 46.74 128.81 2.47
CA LYS A 67 45.71 129.86 2.62
C LYS A 67 46.31 131.25 2.43
N ASN A 68 47.41 131.56 3.12
CA ASN A 68 48.09 132.86 3.01
C ASN A 68 48.60 133.13 1.58
N THR A 69 49.10 132.11 0.88
CA THR A 69 49.53 132.25 -0.53
C THR A 69 48.38 132.46 -1.49
N CYS A 70 47.20 131.88 -1.24
CA CYS A 70 45.99 132.15 -2.00
C CYS A 70 45.49 133.58 -1.78
N GLU A 71 45.48 134.07 -0.54
CA GLU A 71 45.11 135.46 -0.22
C GLU A 71 46.08 136.45 -0.88
N ALA A 72 47.39 136.20 -0.79
CA ALA A 72 48.41 137.03 -1.45
C ALA A 72 48.27 137.04 -2.98
N LEU A 73 47.95 135.89 -3.58
CA LEU A 73 47.70 135.78 -5.01
C LEU A 73 46.42 136.54 -5.43
N ALA A 74 45.36 136.49 -4.62
CA ALA A 74 44.13 137.24 -4.85
C ALA A 74 44.39 138.76 -4.80
N THR A 75 45.13 139.25 -3.80
CA THR A 75 45.53 140.67 -3.74
C THR A 75 46.35 141.08 -4.96
N LEU A 76 47.30 140.24 -5.41
CA LEU A 76 48.08 140.52 -6.62
C LEU A 76 47.22 140.56 -7.88
N MET A 77 46.21 139.70 -7.99
CA MET A 77 45.27 139.73 -9.12
C MET A 77 44.40 140.99 -9.10
N SER A 78 43.93 141.43 -7.92
CA SER A 78 43.20 142.69 -7.75
C SER A 78 44.06 143.90 -8.13
N GLU A 79 45.31 143.96 -7.66
CA GLU A 79 46.25 145.02 -8.04
C GLU A 79 46.54 145.04 -9.55
N ILE A 80 46.72 143.87 -10.18
CA ILE A 80 46.88 143.78 -11.65
C ILE A 80 45.62 144.28 -12.37
N GLN A 81 44.43 143.99 -11.84
CA GLN A 81 43.17 144.48 -12.41
C GLN A 81 43.05 146.01 -12.30
N GLU A 82 43.40 146.58 -11.15
CA GLU A 82 43.43 148.04 -10.93
C GLU A 82 44.44 148.74 -11.86
N LEU A 83 45.67 148.19 -11.99
CA LEU A 83 46.69 148.71 -12.89
C LEU A 83 46.26 148.63 -14.36
N LYS A 84 45.55 147.57 -14.77
CA LYS A 84 44.97 147.48 -16.11
C LYS A 84 43.83 148.50 -16.30
N ALA A 85 43.00 148.75 -15.28
CA ALA A 85 41.92 149.72 -15.34
C ALA A 85 42.41 151.18 -15.43
N SER A 86 43.56 151.50 -14.83
CA SER A 86 44.18 152.83 -14.88
C SER A 86 44.94 153.14 -16.18
N GLY A 87 44.86 152.25 -17.18
CA GLY A 87 45.40 152.48 -18.52
C GLY A 87 46.84 151.98 -18.72
N ALA A 88 47.40 151.21 -17.79
CA ALA A 88 48.71 150.57 -18.00
C ALA A 88 48.62 149.52 -19.12
N LYS A 89 49.44 149.70 -20.18
CA LYS A 89 49.50 148.75 -21.31
C LYS A 89 50.10 147.41 -20.89
N GLU A 90 49.65 146.33 -21.52
CA GLU A 90 50.23 145.00 -21.33
C GLU A 90 51.74 145.00 -21.66
N GLY A 91 52.54 144.53 -20.70
CA GLY A 91 54.01 144.58 -20.76
C GLY A 91 54.66 145.72 -19.97
N SER A 92 53.90 146.55 -19.23
CA SER A 92 54.50 147.49 -18.29
C SER A 92 55.33 146.73 -17.23
N VAL A 93 56.48 147.31 -16.84
CA VAL A 93 57.43 146.67 -15.92
C VAL A 93 56.75 146.27 -14.60
N GLU A 94 55.79 147.07 -14.13
CA GLU A 94 55.02 146.84 -12.90
C GLU A 94 54.05 145.65 -13.02
N VAL A 95 53.29 145.56 -14.12
CA VAL A 95 52.37 144.44 -14.36
C VAL A 95 53.13 143.13 -14.56
N GLU A 96 54.28 143.16 -15.25
CA GLU A 96 55.12 141.98 -15.41
C GLU A 96 55.80 141.55 -14.10
N ALA A 97 56.18 142.49 -13.24
CA ALA A 97 56.72 142.18 -11.92
C ALA A 97 55.67 141.49 -11.03
N LYS A 98 54.44 142.01 -10.99
CA LYS A 98 53.32 141.39 -10.25
C LYS A 98 52.93 140.04 -10.84
N ARG A 99 52.98 139.87 -12.17
CA ARG A 99 52.80 138.57 -12.84
C ARG A 99 53.88 137.57 -12.45
N ARG A 100 55.16 137.98 -12.40
CA ARG A 100 56.26 137.14 -11.90
C ARG A 100 56.03 136.73 -10.45
N GLN A 101 55.59 137.65 -9.59
CA GLN A 101 55.25 137.35 -8.19
C GLN A 101 54.08 136.36 -8.07
N GLY A 102 53.03 136.52 -8.88
CA GLY A 102 51.92 135.57 -8.96
C GLY A 102 52.36 134.18 -9.42
N CYS A 103 53.27 134.10 -10.40
CA CYS A 103 53.87 132.83 -10.81
C CYS A 103 54.62 132.13 -9.67
N VAL A 104 55.34 132.86 -8.81
CA VAL A 104 55.99 132.30 -7.62
C VAL A 104 54.94 131.72 -6.66
N HIS A 105 53.83 132.42 -6.40
CA HIS A 105 52.75 131.90 -5.57
C HIS A 105 52.11 130.63 -6.18
N PHE A 106 51.87 130.59 -7.49
CA PHE A 106 51.39 129.38 -8.15
C PHE A 106 52.36 128.20 -8.03
N ILE A 107 53.67 128.45 -8.11
CA ILE A 107 54.68 127.41 -7.88
C ILE A 107 54.59 126.90 -6.44
N THR A 108 54.44 127.79 -5.44
CA THR A 108 54.26 127.37 -4.04
C THR A 108 52.99 126.54 -3.83
N LEU A 109 51.85 126.94 -4.42
CA LEU A 109 50.59 126.20 -4.35
C LEU A 109 50.70 124.81 -4.99
N LYS A 110 51.36 124.71 -6.16
CA LYS A 110 51.62 123.43 -6.80
C LYS A 110 52.51 122.54 -5.95
N LYS A 111 53.54 123.10 -5.29
CA LYS A 111 54.39 122.37 -4.36
C LYS A 111 53.57 121.84 -3.16
N LEU A 112 52.77 122.68 -2.52
CA LEU A 112 51.90 122.31 -1.40
C LEU A 112 50.88 121.22 -1.78
N ASN A 113 50.29 121.32 -2.96
CA ASN A 113 49.36 120.31 -3.48
C ASN A 113 50.05 118.96 -3.72
N ARG A 114 51.26 118.98 -4.31
CA ARG A 114 52.09 117.78 -4.49
C ARG A 114 52.41 117.12 -3.15
N LEU A 115 52.82 117.91 -2.14
CA LEU A 115 53.08 117.41 -0.79
C LEU A 115 51.82 116.80 -0.15
N SER A 116 50.64 117.42 -0.29
CA SER A 116 49.39 116.87 0.24
C SER A 116 49.03 115.52 -0.39
N HIS A 117 49.13 115.41 -1.72
CA HIS A 117 48.90 114.13 -2.41
C HIS A 117 49.91 113.05 -2.01
N MET A 118 51.18 113.42 -1.81
CA MET A 118 52.20 112.51 -1.32
C MET A 118 51.90 112.03 0.11
N ARG A 119 51.42 112.91 1.00
CA ARG A 119 51.05 112.57 2.38
C ARG A 119 49.88 111.59 2.41
N LEU A 120 48.85 111.85 1.60
CA LEU A 120 47.68 110.98 1.46
C LEU A 120 48.06 109.60 0.89
N LYS A 121 48.93 109.58 -0.13
CA LYS A 121 49.42 108.34 -0.71
C LYS A 121 50.18 107.52 0.34
N LYS A 122 51.10 108.14 1.08
CA LYS A 122 51.87 107.47 2.15
C LYS A 122 50.97 106.83 3.21
N ALA A 123 49.96 107.56 3.70
CA ALA A 123 49.04 107.02 4.70
C ALA A 123 48.17 105.87 4.15
N ARG A 124 47.71 105.99 2.90
CA ARG A 124 46.96 104.91 2.23
C ARG A 124 47.82 103.66 2.05
N ASP A 125 49.06 103.82 1.61
CA ASP A 125 49.98 102.71 1.38
C ASP A 125 50.32 102.01 2.72
N GLN A 126 50.61 102.78 3.78
CA GLN A 126 50.87 102.23 5.12
C GLN A 126 49.68 101.44 5.70
N THR A 127 48.47 101.98 5.59
CA THR A 127 47.26 101.29 6.10
C THR A 127 46.93 100.06 5.26
N HIS A 128 47.16 100.11 3.96
CA HIS A 128 46.99 98.97 3.07
C HIS A 128 48.01 97.87 3.36
N GLU A 129 49.28 98.21 3.59
CA GLU A 129 50.31 97.26 4.01
C GLU A 129 49.98 96.57 5.35
N ALA A 130 49.51 97.34 6.34
CA ALA A 130 49.10 96.78 7.62
C ALA A 130 47.89 95.83 7.47
N LYS A 131 46.89 96.23 6.66
CA LYS A 131 45.74 95.38 6.34
C LYS A 131 46.19 94.07 5.66
N GLN A 132 47.07 94.15 4.66
CA GLN A 132 47.60 92.97 4.00
C GLN A 132 48.29 92.01 4.97
N LYS A 133 49.07 92.51 5.93
CA LYS A 133 49.68 91.68 6.98
C LYS A 133 48.64 90.98 7.85
N VAL A 134 47.57 91.68 8.23
CA VAL A 134 46.46 91.09 9.02
C VAL A 134 45.72 90.02 8.20
N ASP A 135 45.44 90.27 6.93
CA ASP A 135 44.77 89.31 6.05
C ASP A 135 45.62 88.03 5.89
N VAL A 136 46.95 88.16 5.77
CA VAL A 136 47.88 87.02 5.74
C VAL A 136 47.84 86.22 7.05
N LEU A 137 47.87 86.88 8.21
CA LEU A 137 47.77 86.21 9.50
C LEU A 137 46.41 85.53 9.70
N HIS A 138 45.33 86.19 9.26
CA HIS A 138 43.99 85.60 9.32
C HIS A 138 43.87 84.36 8.43
N LEU A 139 44.49 84.38 7.25
CA LEU A 139 44.56 83.22 6.37
C LEU A 139 45.33 82.06 7.03
N GLN A 140 46.46 82.34 7.69
CA GLN A 140 47.21 81.33 8.44
C GLN A 140 46.36 80.71 9.56
N LEU A 141 45.59 81.52 10.30
CA LEU A 141 44.67 81.03 11.33
C LEU A 141 43.58 80.11 10.74
N GLN A 142 42.97 80.50 9.61
CA GLN A 142 41.95 79.68 8.95
C GLN A 142 42.52 78.34 8.47
N ASN A 143 43.75 78.34 7.96
CA ASN A 143 44.44 77.10 7.58
C ASN A 143 44.61 76.16 8.79
N LEU A 144 45.03 76.68 9.95
CA LEU A 144 45.18 75.89 11.18
C LEU A 144 43.83 75.38 11.72
N LEU A 145 42.78 76.19 11.68
CA LEU A 145 41.44 75.75 12.11
C LEU A 145 40.91 74.63 11.21
N TYR A 146 41.16 74.72 9.90
CA TYR A 146 40.82 73.65 8.98
C TYR A 146 41.61 72.37 9.28
N GLU A 147 42.91 72.49 9.57
CA GLU A 147 43.76 71.36 9.96
C GLU A 147 43.26 70.69 11.24
N VAL A 148 42.95 71.46 12.30
CA VAL A 148 42.39 70.93 13.54
C VAL A 148 41.05 70.22 13.29
N MET A 149 40.17 70.82 12.50
CA MET A 149 38.88 70.20 12.16
C MET A 149 39.08 68.91 11.34
N HIS A 150 40.03 68.91 10.39
CA HIS A 150 40.37 67.72 9.61
C HIS A 150 40.89 66.61 10.51
N LEU A 151 41.85 66.90 11.38
CA LEU A 151 42.43 65.94 12.32
C LEU A 151 41.37 65.40 13.29
N GLN A 152 40.46 66.23 13.80
CA GLN A 152 39.37 65.76 14.65
C GLN A 152 38.40 64.84 13.91
N LYS A 153 38.05 65.16 12.65
CA LYS A 153 37.24 64.27 11.80
C LYS A 153 37.97 62.97 11.50
N GLU A 154 39.27 63.03 11.28
CA GLU A 154 40.10 61.86 11.02
C GLU A 154 40.21 60.97 12.26
N ILE A 155 40.42 61.53 13.44
CA ILE A 155 40.37 60.81 14.72
C ILE A 155 39.00 60.18 14.93
N GLY A 156 37.91 60.92 14.71
CA GLY A 156 36.55 60.38 14.81
C GLY A 156 36.34 59.19 13.87
N LYS A 157 36.78 59.32 12.61
CA LYS A 157 36.75 58.24 11.62
C LYS A 157 37.60 57.04 12.04
N CYS A 158 38.77 57.27 12.65
CA CYS A 158 39.63 56.20 13.16
C CYS A 158 39.04 55.49 14.38
N LEU A 159 38.32 56.20 15.25
CA LEU A 159 37.66 55.62 16.43
C LEU A 159 36.35 54.90 16.09
N GLU A 160 35.69 55.30 15.00
CA GLU A 160 34.52 54.59 14.44
C GLU A 160 34.90 53.31 13.70
N PHE A 161 36.19 52.99 13.60
CA PHE A 161 36.65 51.74 13.01
C PHE A 161 36.21 50.56 13.89
N LYS A 162 35.16 49.88 13.42
CA LYS A 162 34.76 48.58 13.93
C LYS A 162 35.44 47.51 13.12
N SER A 163 36.20 46.66 13.78
CA SER A 163 36.81 45.51 13.14
C SER A 163 35.82 44.35 13.13
N GLN A 164 35.80 43.60 12.03
CA GLN A 164 34.83 42.52 11.80
C GLN A 164 34.86 41.41 12.86
N HIS A 165 35.95 41.29 13.62
CA HIS A 165 36.06 40.31 14.72
C HIS A 165 35.10 40.57 15.88
N GLU A 166 34.59 41.79 16.07
CA GLU A 166 33.61 42.12 17.12
C GLU A 166 32.24 41.48 16.86
N GLU A 167 31.93 41.13 15.61
CA GLU A 167 30.66 40.49 15.21
C GLU A 167 30.74 38.96 15.25
N ILE A 168 31.93 38.39 15.44
CA ILE A 168 32.15 36.94 15.41
C ILE A 168 32.00 36.39 16.83
N GLU A 169 31.06 35.47 17.02
CA GLU A 169 30.95 34.69 18.26
C GLU A 169 32.15 33.76 18.38
N LEU A 170 33.02 34.06 19.36
CA LEU A 170 34.25 33.31 19.59
C LEU A 170 34.04 32.12 20.52
N VAL A 171 34.80 31.05 20.31
CA VAL A 171 34.88 29.90 21.21
C VAL A 171 35.27 30.36 22.62
N SER A 172 34.66 29.73 23.63
CA SER A 172 34.88 30.09 25.03
C SER A 172 36.36 29.94 25.42
N VAL A 173 36.81 30.75 26.39
CA VAL A 173 38.22 30.74 26.84
C VAL A 173 38.65 29.35 27.29
N GLU A 174 37.74 28.63 27.95
CA GLU A 174 38.00 27.33 28.54
C GLU A 174 38.11 26.23 27.51
N GLU A 175 37.28 26.25 26.47
CA GLU A 175 37.33 25.29 25.36
C GLU A 175 38.54 25.54 24.48
N PHE A 176 38.87 26.81 24.22
CA PHE A 176 40.08 27.20 23.48
C PHE A 176 41.36 26.62 24.09
N PHE A 177 41.57 26.78 25.40
CA PHE A 177 42.78 26.25 26.05
C PHE A 177 42.81 24.72 26.19
N LYS A 178 41.65 24.05 26.09
CA LYS A 178 41.55 22.58 26.13
C LYS A 178 41.79 21.94 24.76
N GLU A 179 41.28 22.55 23.70
CA GLU A 179 41.25 21.95 22.36
C GLU A 179 42.35 22.46 21.43
N ALA A 180 42.84 23.70 21.62
CA ALA A 180 43.82 24.29 20.73
C ALA A 180 45.23 23.72 20.99
N PRO A 181 45.98 23.33 19.93
CA PRO A 181 47.38 22.92 20.02
C PRO A 181 48.25 23.97 20.72
N ALA A 182 49.28 23.49 21.44
CA ALA A 182 50.21 24.35 22.19
C ALA A 182 50.95 25.38 21.31
N GLU A 183 51.06 25.12 20.00
CA GLU A 183 51.66 26.01 19.00
C GLU A 183 50.83 27.29 18.75
N ILE A 184 49.51 27.21 18.94
CA ILE A 184 48.54 28.29 18.72
C ILE A 184 48.07 28.89 20.05
N SER A 185 47.77 28.06 21.06
CA SER A 185 47.26 28.54 22.35
C SER A 185 48.26 29.39 23.13
N ARG A 186 49.57 29.18 22.90
CA ARG A 186 50.72 29.93 23.47
C ARG A 186 50.44 30.52 24.85
N PRO A 187 50.22 29.68 25.89
CA PRO A 187 49.65 30.11 27.17
C PRO A 187 50.51 31.10 27.97
N HIS A 188 51.77 31.26 27.58
CA HIS A 188 52.76 32.16 28.19
C HIS A 188 52.66 33.61 27.68
N LEU A 189 51.99 33.85 26.56
CA LEU A 189 51.78 35.20 25.99
C LEU A 189 50.29 35.59 26.03
N THR A 190 49.39 34.62 25.87
CA THR A 190 47.94 34.84 25.76
C THR A 190 47.24 35.04 27.11
N LYS A 191 47.87 34.70 28.24
CA LYS A 191 47.30 34.94 29.57
C LYS A 191 47.53 36.37 30.06
N ASP A 192 48.59 37.01 29.61
CA ASP A 192 49.01 38.34 30.09
C ASP A 192 48.49 39.48 29.19
N ASP A 193 48.27 39.22 27.89
CA ASP A 193 47.78 40.22 26.92
C ASP A 193 46.42 39.80 26.30
N PRO A 194 45.33 40.56 26.53
CA PRO A 194 44.01 40.28 25.96
C PRO A 194 43.97 40.37 24.43
N HIS A 195 44.83 41.17 23.79
CA HIS A 195 44.87 41.27 22.33
C HIS A 195 45.51 40.04 21.69
N GLN A 196 46.59 39.51 22.29
CA GLN A 196 47.20 38.26 21.84
C GLN A 196 46.26 37.07 22.05
N LEU A 197 45.46 37.09 23.11
CA LEU A 197 44.43 36.09 23.36
C LEU A 197 43.36 36.07 22.27
N THR A 198 42.87 37.23 21.81
CA THR A 198 41.86 37.29 20.75
C THR A 198 42.42 36.88 19.40
N LEU A 199 43.65 37.28 19.06
CA LEU A 199 44.33 36.83 17.84
C LEU A 199 44.52 35.31 17.81
N ALA A 200 45.01 34.72 18.91
CA ALA A 200 45.21 33.27 18.99
C ALA A 200 43.90 32.49 18.87
N ARG A 201 42.78 33.02 19.40
CA ARG A 201 41.45 32.42 19.22
C ARG A 201 40.96 32.52 17.77
N LEU A 202 41.14 33.67 17.12
CA LEU A 202 40.76 33.86 15.72
C LEU A 202 41.56 32.93 14.80
N ASP A 203 42.86 32.76 15.04
CA ASP A 203 43.71 31.84 14.28
C ASP A 203 43.27 30.39 14.46
N TRP A 204 42.94 29.99 15.70
CA TRP A 204 42.40 28.66 15.98
C TRP A 204 41.07 28.40 15.29
N GLU A 205 40.13 29.34 15.34
CA GLU A 205 38.85 29.20 14.65
C GLU A 205 39.01 29.15 13.13
N LEU A 206 39.91 29.94 12.58
CA LEU A 206 40.22 29.92 11.16
C LEU A 206 40.74 28.54 10.77
N GLU A 207 41.66 27.96 11.55
CA GLU A 207 42.16 26.61 11.28
C GLU A 207 41.09 25.53 11.48
N GLN A 208 40.27 25.64 12.53
CA GLN A 208 39.12 24.76 12.74
C GLN A 208 38.15 24.82 11.57
N ARG A 209 37.77 26.02 11.10
CA ARG A 209 36.88 26.21 9.94
C ARG A 209 37.50 25.67 8.65
N LYS A 210 38.80 25.85 8.43
CA LYS A 210 39.52 25.23 7.30
C LYS A 210 39.46 23.71 7.37
N ARG A 211 39.73 23.13 8.54
CA ARG A 211 39.69 21.68 8.77
C ARG A 211 38.28 21.12 8.56
N LEU A 212 37.26 21.79 9.10
CA LEU A 212 35.86 21.40 8.94
C LEU A 212 35.40 21.54 7.48
N ALA A 213 35.82 22.58 6.77
CA ALA A 213 35.51 22.76 5.35
C ALA A 213 36.15 21.66 4.49
N GLU A 214 37.40 21.29 4.78
CA GLU A 214 38.09 20.18 4.09
C GLU A 214 37.42 18.84 4.40
N GLN A 215 37.06 18.58 5.66
CA GLN A 215 36.30 17.40 6.07
C GLN A 215 34.95 17.35 5.37
N TYR A 216 34.18 18.45 5.38
CA TYR A 216 32.89 18.53 4.71
C TYR A 216 33.00 18.26 3.21
N LYS A 217 33.99 18.86 2.53
CA LYS A 217 34.27 18.61 1.11
C LYS A 217 34.64 17.15 0.85
N SER A 218 35.46 16.55 1.71
CA SER A 218 35.81 15.13 1.62
C SER A 218 34.58 14.23 1.79
N SER A 219 33.72 14.53 2.77
CA SER A 219 32.47 13.82 3.06
C SER A 219 31.49 13.93 1.89
N LEU A 220 31.33 15.11 1.29
CA LEU A 220 30.53 15.32 0.08
C LEU A 220 31.04 14.48 -1.08
N CYS A 221 32.36 14.44 -1.31
CA CYS A 221 32.96 13.61 -2.35
C CYS A 221 32.68 12.11 -2.12
N THR A 222 32.77 11.62 -0.88
CA THR A 222 32.37 10.24 -0.55
C THR A 222 30.88 9.99 -0.76
N LYS A 223 30.01 10.94 -0.37
CA LYS A 223 28.56 10.84 -0.59
C LYS A 223 28.25 10.71 -2.08
N GLU A 224 28.84 11.56 -2.92
CA GLU A 224 28.66 11.49 -4.38
C GLU A 224 29.18 10.18 -4.97
N LYS A 225 30.34 9.68 -4.51
CA LYS A 225 30.86 8.37 -4.93
C LYS A 225 29.92 7.23 -4.56
N ILE A 226 29.37 7.24 -3.34
CA ILE A 226 28.40 6.23 -2.88
C ILE A 226 27.12 6.32 -3.69
N LEU A 227 26.58 7.53 -3.93
CA LEU A 227 25.37 7.71 -4.73
C LEU A 227 25.56 7.20 -6.17
N LYS A 228 26.68 7.51 -6.83
CA LYS A 228 27.02 6.96 -8.15
C LYS A 228 27.18 5.42 -8.10
N GLY A 229 27.73 4.89 -7.00
CA GLY A 229 27.84 3.45 -6.77
C GLY A 229 26.48 2.77 -6.57
N ILE A 230 25.52 3.43 -5.93
CA ILE A 230 24.15 2.95 -5.78
C ILE A 230 23.43 3.00 -7.13
N GLU A 231 23.56 4.09 -7.88
CA GLU A 231 22.91 4.24 -9.19
C GLU A 231 23.38 3.18 -10.18
N SER A 232 24.69 2.98 -10.30
CA SER A 232 25.26 1.91 -11.14
C SER A 232 24.82 0.51 -10.70
N LYS A 233 24.72 0.23 -9.39
CA LYS A 233 24.18 -1.04 -8.89
C LYS A 233 22.69 -1.19 -9.16
N LYS A 234 21.90 -0.12 -9.06
CA LYS A 234 20.47 -0.12 -9.41
C LYS A 234 20.27 -0.39 -10.89
N GLU A 235 21.02 0.30 -11.76
CA GLU A 235 21.00 0.06 -13.21
C GLU A 235 21.42 -1.37 -13.56
N TYR A 236 22.44 -1.91 -12.86
CA TYR A 236 22.85 -3.31 -13.00
C TYR A 236 21.74 -4.28 -12.57
N LEU A 237 21.08 -4.03 -11.43
CA LEU A 237 19.96 -4.87 -10.98
C LEU A 237 18.75 -4.77 -11.91
N SER A 238 18.41 -3.57 -12.38
CA SER A 238 17.30 -3.36 -13.32
C SER A 238 17.57 -3.94 -14.71
N SER A 239 18.84 -4.04 -15.12
CA SER A 239 19.22 -4.73 -16.35
C SER A 239 19.33 -6.25 -16.18
N LEU A 240 19.66 -6.74 -14.98
CA LEU A 240 19.70 -8.15 -14.64
C LEU A 240 18.30 -8.78 -14.54
N GLN A 241 17.31 -8.05 -14.01
CA GLN A 241 15.95 -8.55 -13.82
C GLN A 241 15.29 -9.06 -15.12
N PRO A 242 15.33 -8.34 -16.27
CA PRO A 242 14.88 -8.85 -17.56
C PRO A 242 15.64 -10.09 -18.01
N GLY A 243 16.96 -10.14 -17.79
CA GLY A 243 17.80 -11.29 -18.13
C GLY A 243 17.42 -12.54 -17.35
N LEU A 244 17.23 -12.41 -16.03
CA LEU A 244 16.74 -13.49 -15.17
C LEU A 244 15.32 -13.92 -15.57
N HIS A 245 14.44 -12.98 -15.91
CA HIS A 245 13.10 -13.30 -16.38
C HIS A 245 13.13 -14.06 -17.72
N ALA A 246 14.00 -13.66 -18.65
CA ALA A 246 14.18 -14.37 -19.92
C ALA A 246 14.72 -15.79 -19.72
N ILE A 247 15.67 -15.98 -18.81
CA ILE A 247 16.18 -17.33 -18.44
C ILE A 247 15.07 -18.17 -17.82
N MET A 248 14.28 -17.59 -16.92
CA MET A 248 13.14 -18.27 -16.28
C MET A 248 12.13 -18.73 -17.33
N GLN A 249 11.72 -17.84 -18.24
CA GLN A 249 10.81 -18.18 -19.35
C GLN A 249 11.40 -19.23 -20.30
N ALA A 250 12.68 -19.13 -20.64
CA ALA A 250 13.36 -20.11 -21.48
C ALA A 250 13.52 -21.48 -20.82
N SER A 251 13.51 -21.53 -19.47
CA SER A 251 13.61 -22.77 -18.71
C SER A 251 12.28 -23.51 -18.55
N LEU A 252 11.13 -22.85 -18.74
CA LEU A 252 9.80 -23.46 -18.60
C LEU A 252 9.60 -24.71 -19.49
N PRO A 253 9.93 -24.70 -20.80
CA PRO A 253 9.76 -25.88 -21.65
C PRO A 253 10.62 -27.06 -21.20
N VAL A 254 11.84 -26.80 -20.71
CA VAL A 254 12.75 -27.82 -20.18
C VAL A 254 12.24 -28.38 -18.85
N GLN A 255 11.70 -27.52 -17.97
CA GLN A 255 11.05 -27.94 -16.73
C GLN A 255 9.82 -28.84 -17.01
N GLU A 256 9.02 -28.50 -18.01
CA GLU A 256 7.87 -29.32 -18.43
C GLU A 256 8.31 -30.66 -19.02
N TYR A 257 9.37 -30.67 -19.84
CA TYR A 257 9.92 -31.89 -20.41
C TYR A 257 10.54 -32.83 -19.36
N LEU A 258 11.25 -32.27 -18.38
CA LEU A 258 11.84 -33.02 -17.26
C LEU A 258 10.85 -33.28 -16.11
N SER A 259 9.59 -32.84 -16.24
CA SER A 259 8.56 -32.95 -15.19
C SER A 259 8.99 -32.38 -13.83
N MET A 260 9.74 -31.27 -13.83
CA MET A 260 10.26 -30.61 -12.64
C MET A 260 9.77 -29.15 -12.55
N PRO A 261 8.53 -28.90 -12.09
CA PRO A 261 7.90 -27.58 -12.11
C PRO A 261 8.29 -26.77 -10.87
N PHE A 262 9.57 -26.41 -10.73
CA PHE A 262 10.09 -25.67 -9.56
C PHE A 262 9.36 -24.34 -9.33
N GLU A 263 9.00 -23.62 -10.40
CA GLU A 263 8.34 -22.32 -10.29
C GLU A 263 6.89 -22.43 -9.78
N ARG A 264 6.16 -23.47 -10.21
CA ARG A 264 4.80 -23.73 -9.70
C ARG A 264 4.85 -24.12 -8.23
N VAL A 265 5.83 -24.95 -7.83
CA VAL A 265 6.01 -25.37 -6.44
C VAL A 265 6.42 -24.19 -5.54
N GLN A 266 7.31 -23.30 -6.01
CA GLN A 266 7.70 -22.09 -5.26
C GLN A 266 6.52 -21.12 -5.10
N LYS A 267 5.78 -20.81 -6.18
CA LYS A 267 4.59 -19.95 -6.10
C LYS A 267 3.53 -20.53 -5.17
N GLN A 268 3.30 -21.84 -5.23
CA GLN A 268 2.39 -22.51 -4.29
C GLN A 268 2.91 -22.45 -2.85
N ALA A 269 4.22 -22.56 -2.62
CA ALA A 269 4.82 -22.45 -1.28
C ALA A 269 4.76 -21.02 -0.72
N GLU A 270 4.93 -19.99 -1.54
CA GLU A 270 4.76 -18.58 -1.13
C GLU A 270 3.31 -18.29 -0.75
N VAL A 271 2.35 -18.72 -1.56
CA VAL A 271 0.92 -18.58 -1.24
C VAL A 271 0.55 -19.40 0.00
N ALA A 272 1.15 -20.59 0.17
CA ALA A 272 0.92 -21.45 1.34
C ALA A 272 1.35 -20.80 2.66
N ARG A 273 2.28 -19.83 2.66
CA ARG A 273 2.66 -19.07 3.87
C ARG A 273 1.50 -18.25 4.44
N HIS A 274 0.54 -17.87 3.61
CA HIS A 274 -0.63 -17.07 4.01
C HIS A 274 -1.87 -17.93 4.29
N LEU A 275 -1.75 -19.26 4.25
CA LEU A 275 -2.86 -20.15 4.59
C LEU A 275 -3.07 -20.24 6.11
N PRO A 276 -4.33 -20.31 6.58
CA PRO A 276 -4.65 -20.66 7.95
C PRO A 276 -4.03 -22.01 8.36
N PRO A 277 -3.65 -22.19 9.63
CA PRO A 277 -2.99 -23.42 10.08
C PRO A 277 -3.72 -24.72 9.69
N PRO A 278 -5.07 -24.82 9.80
CA PRO A 278 -5.78 -26.03 9.40
C PRO A 278 -5.74 -26.32 7.89
N LEU A 279 -5.80 -25.27 7.06
CA LEU A 279 -5.67 -25.40 5.61
C LEU A 279 -4.23 -25.74 5.24
N TYR A 280 -3.23 -25.14 5.89
CA TYR A 280 -1.83 -25.48 5.65
C TYR A 280 -1.52 -26.95 5.96
N VAL A 281 -2.01 -27.47 7.09
CA VAL A 281 -1.88 -28.89 7.43
C VAL A 281 -2.54 -29.76 6.36
N LEU A 282 -3.76 -29.42 5.93
CA LEU A 282 -4.47 -30.15 4.88
C LEU A 282 -3.67 -30.16 3.55
N LEU A 283 -3.11 -29.02 3.15
CA LEU A 283 -2.28 -28.89 1.95
C LEU A 283 -1.05 -29.80 2.03
N VAL A 284 -0.30 -29.74 3.13
CA VAL A 284 0.91 -30.56 3.32
C VAL A 284 0.56 -32.05 3.28
N GLN A 285 -0.51 -32.47 3.97
CA GLN A 285 -0.95 -33.87 3.99
C GLN A 285 -1.44 -34.34 2.62
N ALA A 286 -2.21 -33.51 1.91
CA ALA A 286 -2.71 -33.84 0.58
C ALA A 286 -1.56 -33.91 -0.44
N SER A 287 -0.63 -32.95 -0.44
CA SER A 287 0.56 -32.97 -1.28
C SER A 287 1.44 -34.19 -0.99
N ALA A 288 1.66 -34.52 0.28
CA ALA A 288 2.42 -35.71 0.67
C ALA A 288 1.75 -37.00 0.19
N TYR A 289 0.43 -37.14 0.35
CA TYR A 289 -0.31 -38.31 -0.13
C TYR A 289 -0.28 -38.41 -1.66
N GLY A 290 -0.43 -37.30 -2.38
CA GLY A 290 -0.37 -37.26 -3.84
C GLY A 290 1.00 -37.66 -4.40
N GLN A 291 2.08 -37.28 -3.72
CA GLN A 291 3.44 -37.66 -4.12
C GLN A 291 3.77 -39.10 -3.76
N ALA A 292 3.35 -39.58 -2.58
CA ALA A 292 3.75 -40.88 -2.05
C ALA A 292 2.90 -42.04 -2.56
N CYS A 293 1.57 -41.87 -2.59
CA CYS A 293 0.63 -42.95 -2.80
C CYS A 293 -0.17 -42.80 -4.10
N ASP A 294 -0.48 -41.57 -4.52
CA ASP A 294 -1.45 -41.38 -5.60
C ASP A 294 -1.24 -40.15 -6.51
N LYS A 295 -0.76 -40.43 -7.73
CA LYS A 295 -0.52 -39.39 -8.75
C LYS A 295 -1.79 -38.78 -9.36
N ASN A 296 -2.97 -39.34 -9.10
CA ASN A 296 -4.25 -38.83 -9.63
C ASN A 296 -4.93 -37.81 -8.70
N LEU A 297 -4.24 -37.41 -7.64
CA LEU A 297 -4.64 -36.33 -6.74
C LEU A 297 -3.94 -35.02 -7.16
N SER A 298 -4.71 -33.98 -7.50
CA SER A 298 -4.20 -32.62 -7.66
C SER A 298 -4.70 -31.71 -6.54
N VAL A 299 -3.84 -30.80 -6.07
CA VAL A 299 -4.16 -29.82 -5.04
C VAL A 299 -3.83 -28.43 -5.59
N SER A 300 -4.77 -27.50 -5.46
CA SER A 300 -4.60 -26.10 -5.83
C SER A 300 -5.13 -25.17 -4.74
N ILE A 301 -4.51 -24.00 -4.60
CA ILE A 301 -4.95 -22.94 -3.70
C ILE A 301 -5.76 -21.94 -4.54
N SER A 302 -6.97 -21.64 -4.11
CA SER A 302 -7.88 -20.68 -4.77
C SER A 302 -8.27 -19.56 -3.82
N GLY A 303 -8.24 -18.31 -4.28
CA GLY A 303 -8.67 -17.16 -3.48
C GLY A 303 -7.86 -15.90 -3.75
N ASP A 304 -8.14 -14.87 -2.96
CA ASP A 304 -7.43 -13.59 -3.03
C ASP A 304 -6.19 -13.60 -2.11
N VAL A 305 -5.01 -13.49 -2.73
CA VAL A 305 -3.72 -13.52 -2.03
C VAL A 305 -3.43 -12.19 -1.34
N ASP A 306 -3.95 -11.07 -1.85
CA ASP A 306 -3.67 -9.75 -1.31
C ASP A 306 -4.54 -9.46 -0.08
N GLU A 307 -5.80 -9.91 -0.08
CA GLU A 307 -6.65 -9.90 1.13
C GLU A 307 -6.07 -10.80 2.23
N ALA A 308 -5.53 -11.97 1.86
CA ALA A 308 -4.86 -12.87 2.80
C ALA A 308 -3.56 -12.29 3.38
N LYS A 309 -2.78 -11.57 2.57
CA LYS A 309 -1.60 -10.83 3.05
C LYS A 309 -1.99 -9.76 4.06
N ALA A 310 -3.07 -9.02 3.80
CA ALA A 310 -3.58 -8.00 4.72
C ALA A 310 -4.00 -8.59 6.06
N LEU A 311 -4.64 -9.78 6.06
CA LEU A 311 -5.02 -10.50 7.29
C LEU A 311 -3.82 -11.10 8.05
N SER A 312 -2.72 -11.42 7.35
CA SER A 312 -1.51 -11.97 7.95
C SER A 312 -0.57 -10.93 8.58
N ARG A 313 -0.79 -9.64 8.30
CA ARG A 313 -0.07 -8.57 9.00
C ARG A 313 -0.65 -8.46 10.42
N PRO A 314 0.17 -8.63 11.48
CA PRO A 314 -0.32 -8.37 12.82
C PRO A 314 -0.81 -6.92 12.91
N PRO A 315 -1.87 -6.62 13.68
CA PRO A 315 -2.29 -5.26 13.96
C PRO A 315 -1.31 -4.66 14.97
N GLU A 316 -0.10 -4.33 14.55
CA GLU A 316 0.79 -3.41 15.26
C GLU A 316 1.28 -2.35 14.26
N ASP A 317 1.34 -1.12 14.76
CA ASP A 317 1.54 0.17 14.08
C ASP A 317 0.33 0.77 13.36
N SER A 318 -0.77 0.96 14.10
CA SER A 318 -1.50 2.24 14.04
C SER A 318 -1.32 2.98 15.37
N GLN A 319 -0.07 3.30 15.71
CA GLN A 319 0.19 4.45 16.57
C GLN A 319 -0.03 5.70 15.73
N ASP A 320 -0.86 6.57 16.27
CA ASP A 320 -1.02 8.00 16.01
C ASP A 320 0.02 8.59 15.04
N ASP A 321 -0.40 8.93 13.83
CA ASP A 321 0.18 10.05 13.11
C ASP A 321 -0.74 10.52 11.96
N GLU A 322 -1.07 11.81 12.05
CA GLU A 322 -1.36 12.71 10.94
C GLU A 322 -2.75 12.57 10.27
N SER A 323 -3.50 13.63 10.00
CA SER A 323 -3.20 15.05 10.09
C SER A 323 -4.52 15.80 9.93
N ASP A 324 -4.65 16.88 10.67
CA ASP A 324 -5.67 17.90 10.51
C ASP A 324 -5.55 18.49 9.10
N SER A 325 -6.53 18.23 8.23
CA SER A 325 -6.60 18.82 6.89
C SER A 325 -7.99 19.37 6.70
N ASP A 326 -8.13 20.64 7.10
CA ASP A 326 -9.21 21.53 6.68
C ASP A 326 -9.32 21.52 5.15
N ALA A 327 -10.40 20.91 4.66
CA ALA A 327 -10.91 21.15 3.34
C ALA A 327 -12.44 21.01 3.40
N GLU A 328 -13.10 22.14 3.63
CA GLU A 328 -14.49 22.32 3.26
C GLU A 328 -14.63 22.05 1.75
N GLU A 329 -15.43 21.06 1.37
CA GLU A 329 -16.42 21.22 0.29
C GLU A 329 -17.48 20.11 0.33
N GLU A 330 -18.70 20.57 0.49
CA GLU A 330 -20.02 19.99 0.24
C GLU A 330 -20.14 18.52 -0.19
N GLN A 331 -20.75 17.70 0.69
CA GLN A 331 -21.66 16.64 0.24
C GLN A 331 -22.76 16.35 1.27
N GLN A 332 -23.89 17.01 1.06
CA GLN A 332 -25.25 16.46 1.10
C GLN A 332 -25.59 15.41 2.18
N ASN A 333 -26.07 15.92 3.32
CA ASN A 333 -27.40 15.61 3.85
C ASN A 333 -27.93 14.17 3.64
N THR A 334 -27.48 13.19 4.45
CA THR A 334 -28.38 12.11 4.89
C THR A 334 -28.19 11.81 6.37
N LYS A 335 -29.29 11.93 7.12
CA LYS A 335 -29.44 11.61 8.53
C LYS A 335 -28.92 10.19 8.81
N ARG A 336 -27.83 10.07 9.57
CA ARG A 336 -27.42 8.81 10.23
C ARG A 336 -28.56 8.36 11.15
N ARG A 337 -29.43 7.48 10.64
CA ARG A 337 -30.29 6.63 11.47
C ARG A 337 -29.36 5.73 12.29
N ARG A 338 -29.47 5.78 13.63
CA ARG A 338 -28.98 4.68 14.48
C ARG A 338 -29.59 3.39 13.93
N GLY A 339 -28.74 2.46 13.47
CA GLY A 339 -29.21 1.14 13.03
C GLY A 339 -30.04 0.50 14.13
N THR A 340 -31.21 -0.01 13.76
CA THR A 340 -32.04 -0.83 14.64
C THR A 340 -31.23 -2.04 15.11
N VAL A 341 -31.44 -2.49 16.36
CA VAL A 341 -30.68 -3.59 17.00
C VAL A 341 -30.59 -4.85 16.12
N GLY A 342 -31.59 -5.11 15.28
CA GLY A 342 -31.58 -6.20 14.29
C GLY A 342 -30.49 -6.08 13.22
N VAL A 343 -30.22 -4.88 12.70
CA VAL A 343 -29.16 -4.67 11.67
C VAL A 343 -27.77 -4.91 12.26
N GLN A 344 -27.57 -4.52 13.53
CA GLN A 344 -26.31 -4.77 14.25
C GLN A 344 -26.09 -6.27 14.55
N LEU A 345 -27.16 -7.04 14.76
CA LEU A 345 -27.06 -8.49 14.95
C LEU A 345 -26.76 -9.19 13.63
N ASP A 346 -27.35 -8.75 12.52
CA ASP A 346 -27.04 -9.32 11.19
C ASP A 346 -25.62 -9.02 10.73
N ASP A 347 -25.09 -7.83 11.03
CA ASP A 347 -23.68 -7.51 10.77
C ASP A 347 -22.75 -8.39 11.62
N LYS A 348 -23.07 -8.61 12.91
CA LYS A 348 -22.33 -9.55 13.78
C LYS A 348 -22.43 -11.00 13.30
N ARG A 349 -23.57 -11.43 12.76
CA ARG A 349 -23.74 -12.77 12.17
C ARG A 349 -22.86 -12.92 10.94
N LYS A 350 -22.86 -11.94 10.03
CA LYS A 350 -22.01 -11.95 8.84
C LYS A 350 -20.52 -11.94 9.19
N GLU A 351 -20.15 -11.18 10.22
CA GLU A 351 -18.78 -11.15 10.73
C GLU A 351 -18.38 -12.51 11.32
N MET A 352 -19.24 -13.14 12.12
CA MET A 352 -19.00 -14.49 12.64
C MET A 352 -18.90 -15.56 11.54
N LEU A 353 -19.68 -15.45 10.48
CA LEU A 353 -19.68 -16.37 9.34
C LEU A 353 -18.64 -16.02 8.27
N LYS A 354 -17.74 -15.06 8.54
CA LYS A 354 -16.72 -14.62 7.59
C LYS A 354 -15.78 -15.76 7.22
N ARG A 355 -15.68 -16.01 5.91
CA ARG A 355 -14.74 -16.98 5.34
C ARG A 355 -13.35 -16.39 5.23
N HIS A 356 -12.37 -17.26 5.34
CA HIS A 356 -11.03 -16.92 4.93
C HIS A 356 -10.97 -16.70 3.40
N PRO A 357 -10.27 -15.66 2.90
CA PRO A 357 -10.20 -15.35 1.47
C PRO A 357 -9.50 -16.43 0.64
N LEU A 358 -8.58 -17.18 1.25
CA LEU A 358 -7.98 -18.37 0.64
C LEU A 358 -8.76 -19.64 1.00
N SER A 359 -8.92 -20.49 0.01
CA SER A 359 -9.56 -21.81 0.04
C SER A 359 -8.66 -22.84 -0.65
N LEU A 360 -8.87 -24.12 -0.32
CA LEU A 360 -8.16 -25.22 -0.97
C LEU A 360 -9.09 -25.99 -1.87
N CYS A 361 -8.65 -26.24 -3.11
CA CYS A 361 -9.33 -27.10 -4.05
C CYS A 361 -8.52 -28.39 -4.22
N LEU A 362 -9.17 -29.52 -3.94
CA LEU A 362 -8.59 -30.84 -4.08
C LEU A 362 -9.39 -31.61 -5.14
N GLU A 363 -8.68 -32.13 -6.13
CA GLU A 363 -9.28 -32.82 -7.26
C GLU A 363 -8.83 -34.29 -7.26
N LEU A 364 -9.80 -35.18 -7.25
CA LEU A 364 -9.60 -36.62 -7.29
C LEU A 364 -10.04 -37.14 -8.66
N LYS A 365 -9.08 -37.56 -9.49
CA LYS A 365 -9.37 -38.20 -10.78
C LYS A 365 -9.55 -39.70 -10.58
N CYS A 366 -10.71 -40.22 -10.98
CA CYS A 366 -10.99 -41.65 -10.96
C CYS A 366 -10.62 -42.30 -12.30
N LYS A 367 -10.45 -43.63 -12.30
CA LYS A 367 -9.95 -44.41 -13.47
C LYS A 367 -10.90 -44.36 -14.67
N ASP A 368 -12.16 -44.11 -14.39
CA ASP A 368 -13.31 -43.97 -15.27
C ASP A 368 -13.44 -42.55 -15.86
N GLY A 369 -12.45 -41.67 -15.65
CA GLY A 369 -12.38 -40.33 -16.24
C GLY A 369 -13.16 -39.26 -15.49
N SER A 370 -13.99 -39.65 -14.51
CA SER A 370 -14.73 -38.71 -13.65
C SER A 370 -13.81 -38.05 -12.62
N VAL A 371 -14.09 -36.78 -12.30
CA VAL A 371 -13.31 -35.98 -11.35
C VAL A 371 -14.21 -35.49 -10.22
N LEU A 372 -13.79 -35.75 -8.98
CA LEU A 372 -14.41 -35.19 -7.78
C LEU A 372 -13.61 -33.96 -7.32
N HIS A 373 -14.23 -32.79 -7.36
CA HIS A 373 -13.68 -31.54 -6.86
C HIS A 373 -14.20 -31.29 -5.44
N LEU A 374 -13.28 -31.03 -4.51
CA LEU A 374 -13.55 -30.74 -3.11
C LEU A 374 -13.00 -29.34 -2.81
N PHE A 375 -13.88 -28.41 -2.46
CA PHE A 375 -13.52 -27.05 -2.08
C PHE A 375 -13.60 -26.93 -0.56
N PHE A 376 -12.46 -26.74 0.08
CA PHE A 376 -12.33 -26.54 1.52
C PHE A 376 -12.25 -25.05 1.84
N TYR A 377 -13.17 -24.59 2.68
CA TYR A 377 -13.19 -23.24 3.23
C TYR A 377 -12.89 -23.28 4.72
N TYR A 378 -12.37 -22.17 5.25
CA TYR A 378 -12.09 -22.02 6.67
C TYR A 378 -12.87 -20.84 7.24
N LEU A 379 -13.63 -21.09 8.31
CA LEU A 379 -14.37 -20.08 9.05
C LEU A 379 -13.53 -19.67 10.26
N MET A 380 -12.87 -18.51 10.15
CA MET A 380 -11.87 -18.07 11.13
C MET A 380 -12.43 -17.87 12.54
N ASN A 381 -13.64 -17.31 12.66
CA ASN A 381 -14.27 -16.99 13.94
C ASN A 381 -14.91 -18.21 14.62
N LEU A 382 -15.31 -19.21 13.83
CA LEU A 382 -15.88 -20.47 14.31
C LEU A 382 -14.84 -21.58 14.47
N ASN A 383 -13.62 -21.37 13.97
CA ASN A 383 -12.52 -22.34 13.93
C ASN A 383 -12.96 -23.70 13.38
N ILE A 384 -13.61 -23.69 12.21
CA ILE A 384 -14.15 -24.87 11.54
C ILE A 384 -13.76 -24.84 10.06
N LEU A 385 -13.45 -26.02 9.52
CA LEU A 385 -13.34 -26.24 8.08
C LEU A 385 -14.68 -26.70 7.50
N THR A 386 -15.06 -26.19 6.34
CA THR A 386 -16.24 -26.66 5.60
C THR A 386 -15.83 -27.17 4.23
N VAL A 387 -16.60 -28.10 3.67
CA VAL A 387 -16.35 -28.64 2.33
C VAL A 387 -17.57 -28.48 1.42
N LYS A 388 -17.33 -28.14 0.15
CA LYS A 388 -18.29 -28.29 -0.94
C LYS A 388 -17.78 -29.29 -1.95
N ALA A 389 -18.63 -30.21 -2.38
CA ALA A 389 -18.30 -31.22 -3.37
C ALA A 389 -18.91 -30.87 -4.72
N LYS A 390 -18.18 -31.13 -5.80
CA LYS A 390 -18.71 -31.06 -7.16
C LYS A 390 -18.18 -32.25 -7.96
N VAL A 391 -19.06 -32.97 -8.63
CA VAL A 391 -18.69 -34.09 -9.50
C VAL A 391 -18.74 -33.63 -10.94
N SER A 392 -17.62 -33.78 -11.65
CA SER A 392 -17.50 -33.58 -13.09
C SER A 392 -17.38 -34.95 -13.73
N ALA A 393 -18.48 -35.48 -14.26
CA ALA A 393 -18.46 -36.77 -14.95
C ALA A 393 -17.95 -36.62 -16.39
N SER A 394 -17.28 -37.65 -16.91
CA SER A 394 -16.73 -37.69 -18.27
C SER A 394 -17.78 -38.00 -19.35
N THR A 395 -18.99 -38.39 -18.96
CA THR A 395 -20.09 -38.77 -19.85
C THR A 395 -21.32 -38.00 -19.38
N ASP A 396 -22.15 -37.53 -20.31
CA ASP A 396 -23.40 -36.87 -19.95
C ASP A 396 -24.28 -37.85 -19.16
N LEU A 397 -24.42 -37.59 -17.86
CA LEU A 397 -25.23 -38.37 -16.93
C LEU A 397 -26.70 -37.90 -16.95
N SER A 398 -27.20 -37.48 -18.10
CA SER A 398 -28.60 -37.12 -18.26
C SER A 398 -29.45 -38.39 -18.40
N GLY A 399 -30.47 -38.53 -17.54
CA GLY A 399 -31.59 -39.43 -17.87
C GLY A 399 -32.18 -40.34 -16.80
N ALA A 400 -31.84 -40.23 -15.51
CA ALA A 400 -32.56 -40.98 -14.47
C ALA A 400 -33.20 -40.05 -13.43
N ILE A 401 -34.53 -40.03 -13.37
CA ILE A 401 -35.31 -39.16 -12.47
C ILE A 401 -35.05 -39.55 -11.00
N SER A 402 -34.94 -40.85 -10.74
CA SER A 402 -34.66 -41.45 -9.44
C SER A 402 -33.19 -41.33 -9.03
N ALA A 403 -32.31 -40.83 -9.90
CA ALA A 403 -30.89 -40.61 -9.61
C ALA A 403 -30.57 -39.15 -9.24
N GLY A 404 -31.56 -38.25 -9.26
CA GLY A 404 -31.35 -36.81 -9.02
C GLY A 404 -30.67 -36.50 -7.68
N GLU A 405 -30.99 -37.27 -6.63
CA GLU A 405 -30.41 -37.09 -5.30
C GLU A 405 -29.06 -37.80 -5.10
N LEU A 406 -28.64 -38.67 -6.03
CA LEU A 406 -27.41 -39.45 -5.88
C LEU A 406 -26.14 -38.61 -6.05
N LEU A 407 -26.17 -37.65 -6.97
CA LEU A 407 -25.05 -36.79 -7.36
C LEU A 407 -25.23 -35.34 -6.89
N ASN A 408 -26.25 -35.07 -6.05
CA ASN A 408 -26.44 -33.75 -5.48
C ASN A 408 -25.19 -33.36 -4.65
N PRO A 409 -24.53 -32.22 -4.96
CA PRO A 409 -23.41 -31.67 -4.20
C PRO A 409 -23.59 -31.65 -2.68
N GLU A 410 -24.82 -31.42 -2.21
CA GLU A 410 -25.13 -31.24 -0.79
C GLU A 410 -25.24 -32.57 -0.01
N SER A 411 -25.64 -33.67 -0.68
CA SER A 411 -25.88 -34.96 0.00
C SER A 411 -24.83 -36.03 -0.32
N LEU A 412 -23.98 -35.80 -1.32
CA LEU A 412 -23.02 -36.78 -1.84
C LEU A 412 -22.11 -37.38 -0.76
N LEU A 413 -21.62 -36.53 0.13
CA LEU A 413 -20.61 -36.88 1.15
C LEU A 413 -21.22 -37.16 2.53
N ASN A 414 -22.55 -37.13 2.65
CA ASN A 414 -23.23 -37.42 3.91
C ASN A 414 -22.92 -38.85 4.36
N CYS A 415 -22.71 -39.01 5.66
CA CYS A 415 -22.40 -40.29 6.30
C CYS A 415 -21.20 -41.02 5.68
N LEU A 416 -20.13 -40.32 5.27
CA LEU A 416 -18.85 -40.98 4.95
C LEU A 416 -18.34 -41.80 6.14
N TYR A 417 -18.42 -41.22 7.34
CA TYR A 417 -18.30 -41.92 8.61
C TYR A 417 -19.68 -42.13 9.23
N ALA A 418 -19.78 -43.09 10.15
CA ALA A 418 -21.04 -43.39 10.81
C ALA A 418 -21.55 -42.17 11.61
N SER A 419 -22.79 -41.78 11.36
CA SER A 419 -23.50 -40.68 12.04
C SER A 419 -22.85 -39.30 11.88
N ASP A 420 -22.26 -39.02 10.71
CA ASP A 420 -21.75 -37.69 10.33
C ASP A 420 -22.57 -37.14 9.15
N ASP A 421 -23.61 -36.37 9.46
CA ASP A 421 -24.53 -35.75 8.50
C ASP A 421 -24.05 -34.37 8.02
N GLY A 422 -23.11 -33.76 8.74
CA GLY A 422 -22.55 -32.44 8.42
C GLY A 422 -23.55 -31.30 8.56
N GLN A 423 -24.54 -31.43 9.44
CA GLN A 423 -25.51 -30.37 9.73
C GLN A 423 -25.18 -29.61 11.02
N GLU A 424 -24.54 -30.29 11.98
CA GLU A 424 -24.12 -29.70 13.25
C GLU A 424 -22.65 -29.27 13.23
N THR A 425 -22.32 -28.23 14.00
CA THR A 425 -20.93 -27.79 14.15
C THR A 425 -20.16 -28.71 15.10
N PRO A 426 -19.01 -29.28 14.69
CA PRO A 426 -18.23 -30.19 15.54
C PRO A 426 -17.65 -29.54 16.81
N ASN A 427 -17.51 -28.20 16.84
CA ASN A 427 -16.97 -27.48 17.99
C ASN A 427 -18.08 -27.09 18.99
N PRO A 428 -18.08 -27.62 20.23
CA PRO A 428 -19.06 -27.24 21.25
C PRO A 428 -19.06 -25.74 21.59
N THR A 429 -17.92 -25.06 21.40
CA THR A 429 -17.78 -23.61 21.63
C THR A 429 -18.74 -22.79 20.77
N ASN A 430 -19.01 -23.29 19.56
CA ASN A 430 -19.82 -22.56 18.59
C ASN A 430 -21.29 -22.51 19.01
N ARG A 431 -21.77 -23.49 19.80
CA ARG A 431 -23.10 -23.44 20.40
C ARG A 431 -23.28 -22.20 21.28
N TYR A 432 -22.29 -21.87 22.10
CA TYR A 432 -22.31 -20.66 22.94
C TYR A 432 -22.14 -19.38 22.11
N GLN A 433 -21.32 -19.42 21.07
CA GLN A 433 -21.15 -18.27 20.18
C GLN A 433 -22.42 -17.98 19.37
N PHE A 434 -23.13 -19.01 18.91
CA PHE A 434 -24.40 -18.91 18.20
C PHE A 434 -25.52 -18.37 19.10
N ASP A 435 -25.59 -18.82 20.34
CA ASP A 435 -26.54 -18.29 21.33
C ASP A 435 -26.34 -16.78 21.55
N LYS A 436 -25.09 -16.31 21.56
CA LYS A 436 -24.73 -14.89 21.69
C LYS A 436 -25.19 -14.01 20.52
N VAL A 437 -25.34 -14.56 19.31
CA VAL A 437 -25.78 -13.84 18.10
C VAL A 437 -27.16 -14.27 17.61
N GLY A 438 -27.85 -15.11 18.37
CA GLY A 438 -29.20 -15.62 18.06
C GLY A 438 -29.24 -16.45 16.78
N ILE A 439 -28.24 -17.31 16.52
CA ILE A 439 -28.29 -18.34 15.47
C ILE A 439 -28.83 -19.63 16.11
N THR A 440 -29.92 -20.18 15.59
CA THR A 440 -30.57 -21.38 16.14
C THR A 440 -29.95 -22.67 15.60
N THR A 441 -29.65 -22.72 14.31
CA THR A 441 -29.21 -23.92 13.58
C THR A 441 -28.20 -23.55 12.52
N PHE A 442 -27.15 -24.35 12.37
CA PHE A 442 -26.12 -24.12 11.34
C PHE A 442 -26.59 -24.58 9.94
N ALA A 443 -27.55 -25.51 9.89
CA ALA A 443 -28.10 -26.10 8.66
C ALA A 443 -28.51 -25.06 7.60
N ASP A 444 -29.13 -23.94 8.02
CA ASP A 444 -29.57 -22.87 7.12
C ASP A 444 -28.42 -22.20 6.35
N TYR A 445 -27.21 -22.26 6.89
CA TYR A 445 -26.00 -21.66 6.30
C TYR A 445 -25.12 -22.68 5.59
N VAL A 446 -25.45 -23.97 5.64
CA VAL A 446 -24.65 -25.06 5.06
C VAL A 446 -24.61 -24.99 3.54
N SER A 447 -25.74 -24.71 2.87
CA SER A 447 -25.78 -24.56 1.40
C SER A 447 -24.83 -23.46 0.91
N ASP A 448 -24.68 -22.38 1.68
CA ASP A 448 -23.79 -21.28 1.37
C ASP A 448 -22.34 -21.58 1.78
N LEU A 449 -22.08 -21.97 3.02
CA LEU A 449 -20.74 -22.09 3.61
C LEU A 449 -20.06 -23.44 3.35
N GLY A 450 -20.83 -24.49 3.04
CA GLY A 450 -20.39 -25.88 2.94
C GLY A 450 -20.58 -26.67 4.24
N HIS A 451 -20.43 -27.99 4.14
CA HIS A 451 -20.69 -28.92 5.25
C HIS A 451 -19.48 -29.04 6.19
N PRO A 452 -19.65 -28.86 7.50
CA PRO A 452 -18.59 -28.99 8.50
C PRO A 452 -18.43 -30.44 8.99
N TYR A 453 -18.21 -31.41 8.10
CA TYR A 453 -18.06 -32.80 8.52
C TYR A 453 -16.89 -33.02 9.48
N ILE A 454 -17.00 -34.02 10.34
CA ILE A 454 -15.97 -34.35 11.35
C ILE A 454 -14.67 -34.80 10.66
N TRP A 455 -14.79 -35.59 9.59
CA TRP A 455 -13.61 -36.07 8.86
C TRP A 455 -12.82 -34.94 8.22
N VAL A 456 -13.47 -33.85 7.81
CA VAL A 456 -12.79 -32.67 7.24
C VAL A 456 -11.92 -32.00 8.31
N GLN A 457 -12.42 -31.89 9.53
CA GLN A 457 -11.66 -31.35 10.66
C GLN A 457 -10.42 -32.20 10.94
N ASN A 458 -10.59 -33.53 10.98
CA ASN A 458 -9.49 -34.47 11.23
C ASN A 458 -8.38 -34.38 10.16
N LEU A 459 -8.75 -34.14 8.89
CA LEU A 459 -7.78 -33.91 7.82
C LEU A 459 -7.02 -32.59 7.97
N GLY A 460 -7.69 -31.55 8.48
CA GLY A 460 -7.06 -30.26 8.82
C GLY A 460 -6.32 -30.26 10.16
N GLY A 461 -6.28 -31.39 10.88
CA GLY A 461 -5.62 -31.50 12.20
C GLY A 461 -6.41 -30.87 13.35
N LEU A 462 -7.67 -30.48 13.13
CA LEU A 462 -8.59 -30.00 14.16
C LEU A 462 -9.31 -31.21 14.78
N GLN A 463 -9.14 -31.40 16.08
CA GLN A 463 -9.80 -32.50 16.80
C GLN A 463 -10.75 -31.93 17.85
N PHE A 464 -12.02 -32.25 17.71
CA PHE A 464 -13.05 -31.93 18.69
C PHE A 464 -13.39 -33.19 19.48
N SER A 465 -13.53 -33.04 20.81
CA SER A 465 -13.76 -34.19 21.69
C SER A 465 -15.12 -34.81 21.37
N ARG A 466 -15.12 -36.09 20.99
CA ARG A 466 -16.35 -36.87 20.80
C ARG A 466 -16.93 -37.20 22.17
N GLU A 467 -18.25 -37.36 22.23
CA GLU A 467 -18.96 -37.88 23.40
C GLU A 467 -18.54 -39.32 23.78
N THR A 468 -17.71 -39.98 22.95
CA THR A 468 -17.04 -41.25 23.25
C THR A 468 -15.51 -41.11 23.18
N PRO A 469 -14.76 -41.48 24.25
CA PRO A 469 -13.31 -41.33 24.29
C PRO A 469 -12.63 -42.41 23.43
N GLN A 470 -11.78 -41.99 22.48
CA GLN A 470 -10.80 -42.88 21.83
C GLN A 470 -9.37 -42.40 22.09
N VAL A 471 -8.48 -43.39 22.17
CA VAL A 471 -7.13 -43.34 22.74
C VAL A 471 -6.17 -42.46 21.93
N ASN A 472 -5.36 -41.72 22.68
CA ASN A 472 -4.31 -40.78 22.26
C ASN A 472 -3.35 -41.34 21.20
N GLY A 473 -3.21 -40.60 20.11
CA GLY A 473 -2.07 -40.65 19.18
C GLY A 473 -1.66 -39.22 18.80
N ALA A 474 -0.39 -38.98 18.51
CA ALA A 474 0.15 -37.65 18.23
C ALA A 474 -0.60 -36.94 17.07
N ARG A 475 -0.87 -35.64 17.26
CA ARG A 475 -1.74 -34.81 16.41
C ARG A 475 -1.39 -34.84 14.90
N SER A 476 -0.12 -35.02 14.54
CA SER A 476 0.33 -35.05 13.14
C SER A 476 0.41 -36.47 12.53
N SER A 477 0.59 -37.52 13.34
CA SER A 477 0.70 -38.90 12.83
C SER A 477 -0.65 -39.51 12.54
N LEU A 478 -1.69 -39.07 13.26
CA LEU A 478 -3.06 -39.51 13.02
C LEU A 478 -3.58 -38.98 11.68
N SER A 479 -3.43 -37.68 11.35
CA SER A 479 -3.96 -37.10 10.11
C SER A 479 -3.47 -37.79 8.83
N ALA A 480 -2.23 -38.31 8.80
CA ALA A 480 -1.71 -39.07 7.66
C ALA A 480 -2.45 -40.41 7.45
N SER A 481 -2.69 -41.16 8.54
CA SER A 481 -3.46 -42.41 8.47
C SER A 481 -4.94 -42.19 8.13
N HIS A 482 -5.50 -41.06 8.61
CA HIS A 482 -6.85 -40.65 8.24
C HIS A 482 -6.94 -40.24 6.77
N MET A 483 -5.92 -39.54 6.24
CA MET A 483 -5.88 -39.09 4.84
C MET A 483 -6.02 -40.26 3.86
N GLU A 484 -5.25 -41.34 4.04
CA GLU A 484 -5.36 -42.50 3.16
C GLU A 484 -6.76 -43.16 3.23
N ASN A 485 -7.29 -43.33 4.44
CA ASN A 485 -8.59 -43.95 4.64
C ASN A 485 -9.73 -43.09 4.07
N THR A 486 -9.73 -41.78 4.32
CA THR A 486 -10.74 -40.86 3.76
C THR A 486 -10.67 -40.83 2.24
N MET A 487 -9.46 -40.81 1.65
CA MET A 487 -9.31 -40.79 0.19
C MET A 487 -9.82 -42.09 -0.45
N LYS A 488 -9.59 -43.25 0.18
CA LYS A 488 -10.19 -44.53 -0.25
C LYS A 488 -11.71 -44.51 -0.14
N LEU A 489 -12.27 -43.99 0.95
CA LEU A 489 -13.71 -43.88 1.15
C LEU A 489 -14.38 -42.92 0.16
N LEU A 490 -13.76 -41.77 -0.12
CA LEU A 490 -14.24 -40.80 -1.11
C LEU A 490 -14.30 -41.41 -2.51
N ARG A 491 -13.27 -42.17 -2.90
CA ARG A 491 -13.27 -42.89 -4.18
C ARG A 491 -14.30 -44.01 -4.21
N GLY A 492 -14.39 -44.79 -3.14
CA GLY A 492 -15.41 -45.83 -3.00
C GLY A 492 -16.81 -45.24 -3.15
N ARG A 493 -17.06 -44.09 -2.51
CA ARG A 493 -18.33 -43.34 -2.60
C ARG A 493 -18.62 -42.85 -4.01
N LEU A 494 -17.64 -42.23 -4.68
CA LEU A 494 -17.86 -41.75 -6.05
C LEU A 494 -18.16 -42.92 -7.00
N LEU A 495 -17.37 -43.99 -6.94
CA LEU A 495 -17.58 -45.19 -7.75
C LEU A 495 -18.92 -45.86 -7.46
N SER A 496 -19.34 -45.92 -6.19
CA SER A 496 -20.62 -46.52 -5.82
C SER A 496 -21.80 -45.68 -6.28
N ARG A 497 -21.73 -44.35 -6.18
CA ARG A 497 -22.76 -43.43 -6.68
C ARG A 497 -22.86 -43.44 -8.21
N LEU A 498 -21.74 -43.46 -8.92
CA LEU A 498 -21.74 -43.59 -10.38
C LEU A 498 -22.27 -44.96 -10.85
N ALA A 499 -21.94 -46.04 -10.13
CA ALA A 499 -22.49 -47.36 -10.41
C ALA A 499 -24.00 -47.41 -10.16
N LEU A 500 -24.48 -46.88 -9.03
CA LEU A 500 -25.91 -46.77 -8.72
C LEU A 500 -26.64 -45.91 -9.75
N HIS A 501 -26.06 -44.79 -10.19
CA HIS A 501 -26.65 -43.96 -11.24
C HIS A 501 -26.86 -44.75 -12.54
N LYS A 502 -25.86 -45.53 -12.97
CA LYS A 502 -25.98 -46.41 -14.14
C LYS A 502 -27.04 -47.51 -13.93
N GLN A 503 -27.11 -48.07 -12.73
CA GLN A 503 -28.11 -49.09 -12.38
C GLN A 503 -29.53 -48.50 -12.38
N PHE A 504 -29.75 -47.34 -11.76
CA PHE A 504 -31.04 -46.67 -11.71
C PHE A 504 -31.54 -46.30 -13.11
N SER A 505 -30.65 -45.80 -13.97
CA SER A 505 -31.00 -45.55 -15.37
C SER A 505 -31.50 -46.84 -16.06
N SER A 506 -30.91 -48.00 -15.80
CA SER A 506 -31.41 -49.28 -16.32
C SER A 506 -32.73 -49.73 -15.65
N LEU A 507 -32.85 -49.56 -14.34
CA LEU A 507 -34.02 -49.98 -13.56
C LEU A 507 -35.28 -49.18 -13.93
N GLU A 508 -35.16 -47.90 -14.26
CA GLU A 508 -36.26 -47.07 -14.77
C GLU A 508 -36.77 -47.53 -16.13
N HIS A 509 -35.91 -48.17 -16.93
CA HIS A 509 -36.31 -48.83 -18.17
C HIS A 509 -36.83 -50.25 -17.91
N ASN A 510 -37.13 -50.61 -16.66
CA ASN A 510 -37.65 -51.92 -16.24
C ASN A 510 -36.71 -53.09 -16.51
N ILE A 511 -35.41 -52.83 -16.69
CA ILE A 511 -34.38 -53.84 -16.94
C ILE A 511 -33.48 -53.94 -15.72
N VAL A 512 -33.40 -55.12 -15.13
CA VAL A 512 -32.45 -55.41 -14.04
C VAL A 512 -31.09 -55.78 -14.63
N PRO A 513 -30.06 -54.92 -14.54
CA PRO A 513 -28.77 -55.22 -15.14
C PRO A 513 -27.98 -56.17 -14.25
N VAL A 514 -27.74 -57.40 -14.74
CA VAL A 514 -26.93 -58.41 -14.06
C VAL A 514 -25.58 -58.55 -14.78
N SER A 515 -24.48 -58.38 -14.05
CA SER A 515 -23.13 -58.59 -14.59
C SER A 515 -22.93 -60.05 -15.03
N THR A 516 -22.14 -60.27 -16.08
CA THR A 516 -21.75 -61.61 -16.56
C THR A 516 -21.12 -62.46 -15.46
N GLU A 517 -20.38 -61.83 -14.56
CA GLU A 517 -19.74 -62.47 -13.40
C GLU A 517 -20.75 -62.98 -12.36
N CYS A 518 -21.96 -62.40 -12.30
CA CYS A 518 -23.01 -62.73 -11.33
C CYS A 518 -24.11 -63.64 -11.89
N GLN A 519 -24.05 -64.03 -13.16
CA GLN A 519 -25.09 -64.85 -13.81
C GLN A 519 -25.27 -66.22 -13.15
N HIS A 520 -24.18 -66.81 -12.63
CA HIS A 520 -24.22 -68.10 -11.95
C HIS A 520 -25.06 -68.11 -10.65
N LEU A 521 -25.38 -66.94 -10.09
CA LEU A 521 -26.17 -66.79 -8.87
C LEU A 521 -27.69 -67.00 -9.11
N PHE A 522 -28.12 -66.96 -10.37
CA PHE A 522 -29.52 -66.98 -10.76
C PHE A 522 -29.80 -68.12 -11.76
N PRO A 523 -31.04 -68.63 -11.82
CA PRO A 523 -31.45 -69.55 -12.88
C PRO A 523 -31.48 -68.84 -14.24
N ALA A 524 -31.27 -69.61 -15.32
CA ALA A 524 -31.22 -69.07 -16.68
C ALA A 524 -32.54 -68.43 -17.15
N LYS A 525 -33.68 -68.93 -16.67
CA LYS A 525 -35.01 -68.39 -16.97
C LYS A 525 -35.57 -67.74 -15.71
N VAL A 526 -35.96 -66.47 -15.78
CA VAL A 526 -36.68 -65.71 -14.74
C VAL A 526 -37.91 -65.10 -15.42
N VAL A 527 -39.10 -65.29 -14.83
CA VAL A 527 -40.38 -64.95 -15.48
C VAL A 527 -40.96 -63.65 -14.93
N SER A 528 -40.91 -63.47 -13.60
CA SER A 528 -41.23 -62.18 -12.97
C SER A 528 -40.25 -61.10 -13.44
N HIS A 529 -40.76 -59.89 -13.67
CA HIS A 529 -39.95 -58.74 -14.07
C HIS A 529 -40.25 -57.52 -13.21
N LEU A 530 -39.30 -56.59 -13.17
CA LEU A 530 -39.49 -55.29 -12.53
C LEU A 530 -40.42 -54.45 -13.42
N ALA A 531 -41.57 -54.05 -12.90
CA ALA A 531 -42.54 -53.24 -13.62
C ALA A 531 -42.39 -51.74 -13.36
N CYS A 532 -41.91 -51.39 -12.16
CA CYS A 532 -41.75 -50.00 -11.75
C CYS A 532 -40.61 -49.84 -10.74
N TRP A 533 -39.83 -48.77 -10.88
CA TRP A 533 -38.84 -48.30 -9.91
C TRP A 533 -39.00 -46.79 -9.73
N THR A 534 -39.36 -46.36 -8.53
CA THR A 534 -39.57 -44.95 -8.22
C THR A 534 -38.90 -44.56 -6.90
N MET A 535 -38.42 -43.32 -6.84
CA MET A 535 -37.94 -42.69 -5.61
C MET A 535 -39.14 -42.22 -4.78
N MET A 536 -39.01 -42.28 -3.46
CA MET A 536 -40.03 -41.83 -2.51
C MET A 536 -39.42 -40.97 -1.40
N SER A 537 -40.23 -40.16 -0.73
CA SER A 537 -39.77 -39.38 0.41
C SER A 537 -39.74 -40.22 1.70
N HIS A 538 -39.03 -39.73 2.70
CA HIS A 538 -39.01 -40.35 4.03
C HIS A 538 -40.40 -40.42 4.68
N GLU A 539 -41.22 -39.37 4.48
CA GLU A 539 -42.57 -39.28 5.03
C GLU A 539 -43.47 -40.36 4.40
N ASP A 540 -43.48 -40.46 3.07
CA ASP A 540 -44.23 -41.48 2.33
C ASP A 540 -43.79 -42.91 2.72
N PHE A 541 -42.51 -43.10 3.03
CA PHE A 541 -41.98 -44.40 3.43
C PHE A 541 -42.54 -44.83 4.79
N ILE A 542 -42.58 -43.93 5.77
CA ILE A 542 -43.07 -44.24 7.13
C ILE A 542 -44.56 -44.56 7.13
N GLU A 543 -45.34 -43.96 6.23
CA GLU A 543 -46.78 -44.23 6.12
C GLU A 543 -47.10 -45.67 5.67
N LEU A 544 -46.14 -46.41 5.11
CA LEU A 544 -46.35 -47.78 4.67
C LEU A 544 -46.56 -48.75 5.86
N ASN A 545 -47.67 -49.49 5.83
CA ASN A 545 -48.04 -50.41 6.92
C ASN A 545 -47.03 -51.55 7.16
N PHE A 546 -46.34 -51.99 6.10
CA PHE A 546 -45.45 -53.15 6.14
C PHE A 546 -43.99 -52.82 6.49
N VAL A 547 -43.61 -51.54 6.63
CA VAL A 547 -42.23 -51.13 6.99
C VAL A 547 -42.05 -50.82 8.48
N GLN A 548 -43.14 -50.78 9.24
CA GLN A 548 -43.15 -50.34 10.64
C GLN A 548 -42.17 -51.11 11.56
N ASP A 549 -41.85 -52.38 11.28
CA ASP A 549 -40.86 -53.13 12.07
C ASP A 549 -39.44 -52.60 11.88
N VAL A 550 -39.10 -52.20 10.66
CA VAL A 550 -37.79 -51.65 10.30
C VAL A 550 -37.63 -50.24 10.88
N VAL A 551 -38.70 -49.44 10.86
CA VAL A 551 -38.74 -48.11 11.49
C VAL A 551 -38.58 -48.21 13.01
N LYS A 552 -39.33 -49.10 13.68
CA LYS A 552 -39.22 -49.31 15.14
C LYS A 552 -37.85 -49.84 15.57
N ALA A 553 -37.17 -50.59 14.70
CA ALA A 553 -35.83 -51.10 14.95
C ALA A 553 -34.74 -50.02 14.83
N GLY A 554 -35.07 -48.79 14.41
CA GLY A 554 -34.11 -47.70 14.24
C GLY A 554 -33.12 -47.95 13.09
N LEU A 555 -33.49 -48.79 12.13
CA LEU A 555 -32.67 -49.11 10.95
C LEU A 555 -32.83 -48.10 9.81
N VAL A 556 -33.86 -47.25 9.91
CA VAL A 556 -34.16 -46.18 8.94
C VAL A 556 -33.75 -44.85 9.54
N ARG A 557 -33.03 -44.04 8.75
CA ARG A 557 -32.67 -42.66 9.09
C ARG A 557 -33.19 -41.71 8.02
N GLU A 558 -33.44 -40.46 8.40
CA GLU A 558 -33.83 -39.40 7.45
C GLU A 558 -32.81 -39.17 6.33
N THR A 559 -31.53 -39.47 6.59
CA THR A 559 -30.44 -39.34 5.61
C THR A 559 -30.35 -40.49 4.60
N ASP A 560 -31.19 -41.52 4.73
CA ASP A 560 -31.21 -42.66 3.82
C ASP A 560 -32.03 -42.33 2.55
N LEU A 561 -31.79 -43.06 1.48
CA LEU A 561 -32.53 -42.92 0.22
C LEU A 561 -33.62 -43.99 0.16
N PHE A 562 -34.83 -43.58 -0.19
CA PHE A 562 -36.01 -44.44 -0.20
C PHE A 562 -36.51 -44.68 -1.62
N PHE A 563 -36.80 -45.94 -1.93
CA PHE A 563 -37.33 -46.34 -3.23
C PHE A 563 -38.46 -47.35 -3.09
N MET A 564 -39.35 -47.35 -4.07
CA MET A 564 -40.39 -48.35 -4.26
C MET A 564 -40.11 -49.12 -5.55
N ALA A 565 -39.99 -50.44 -5.42
CA ALA A 565 -39.90 -51.36 -6.54
C ALA A 565 -41.17 -52.20 -6.64
N ILE A 566 -41.74 -52.34 -7.84
CA ILE A 566 -42.88 -53.21 -8.09
C ILE A 566 -42.44 -54.33 -9.02
N VAL A 567 -42.52 -55.57 -8.56
CA VAL A 567 -42.21 -56.76 -9.35
C VAL A 567 -43.49 -57.51 -9.67
N GLU A 568 -43.69 -57.84 -10.94
CA GLU A 568 -44.94 -58.38 -11.44
C GLU A 568 -44.75 -59.72 -12.14
N ARG A 569 -45.74 -60.59 -11.95
CA ARG A 569 -45.94 -61.79 -12.74
C ARG A 569 -47.44 -62.11 -12.82
N GLY A 570 -48.04 -61.95 -14.00
CA GLY A 570 -49.47 -62.17 -14.19
C GLY A 570 -50.30 -61.22 -13.33
N THR A 571 -51.15 -61.74 -12.44
CA THR A 571 -51.99 -60.95 -11.52
C THR A 571 -51.30 -60.64 -10.18
N ALA A 572 -50.09 -61.15 -9.95
CA ALA A 572 -49.38 -60.97 -8.70
C ALA A 572 -48.47 -59.75 -8.76
N HIS A 573 -48.69 -58.79 -7.86
CA HIS A 573 -47.90 -57.56 -7.72
C HIS A 573 -47.18 -57.56 -6.39
N LEU A 574 -45.85 -57.63 -6.41
CA LEU A 574 -45.00 -57.56 -5.22
C LEU A 574 -44.43 -56.15 -5.10
N GLN A 575 -44.88 -55.41 -4.09
CA GLN A 575 -44.30 -54.14 -3.69
C GLN A 575 -43.11 -54.39 -2.76
N ALA A 576 -41.99 -53.77 -3.08
CA ALA A 576 -40.76 -53.84 -2.30
C ALA A 576 -40.29 -52.42 -1.99
N ALA A 577 -40.43 -52.04 -0.72
CA ALA A 577 -39.90 -50.78 -0.22
C ALA A 577 -38.40 -50.98 0.13
N VAL A 578 -37.53 -50.17 -0.49
CA VAL A 578 -36.07 -50.31 -0.42
C VAL A 578 -35.46 -49.10 0.28
N VAL A 579 -34.68 -49.36 1.32
CA VAL A 579 -33.90 -48.34 2.03
C VAL A 579 -32.44 -48.49 1.66
N LEU A 580 -31.85 -47.46 1.06
CA LEU A 580 -30.45 -47.44 0.66
C LEU A 580 -29.68 -46.43 1.51
N ASN A 581 -28.80 -46.94 2.38
CA ASN A 581 -27.94 -46.09 3.18
C ASN A 581 -26.85 -45.44 2.30
N PRO A 582 -26.48 -44.17 2.53
CA PRO A 582 -25.44 -43.48 1.77
C PRO A 582 -24.10 -44.23 1.70
N ARG A 583 -23.81 -45.11 2.67
CA ARG A 583 -22.60 -45.96 2.74
C ARG A 583 -22.65 -47.22 1.87
N TYR A 584 -23.53 -47.29 0.88
CA TYR A 584 -23.49 -48.35 -0.12
C TYR A 584 -22.11 -48.42 -0.81
N PRO A 585 -21.49 -49.61 -0.99
CA PRO A 585 -22.03 -50.97 -0.74
C PRO A 585 -21.71 -51.58 0.64
N ASP A 586 -21.02 -50.87 1.53
CA ASP A 586 -20.62 -51.37 2.85
C ASP A 586 -21.84 -51.65 3.73
N VAL A 587 -22.80 -50.73 3.69
CA VAL A 587 -24.15 -50.95 4.25
C VAL A 587 -25.06 -51.38 3.13
N THR A 588 -25.71 -52.52 3.35
CA THR A 588 -26.54 -53.17 2.34
C THR A 588 -27.94 -52.59 2.31
N PRO A 589 -28.56 -52.46 1.14
CA PRO A 589 -29.95 -52.05 1.04
C PRO A 589 -30.88 -53.01 1.79
N LEU A 590 -31.90 -52.46 2.44
CA LEU A 590 -32.91 -53.21 3.18
C LEU A 590 -34.22 -53.21 2.40
N PHE A 591 -34.85 -54.38 2.30
CA PHE A 591 -36.10 -54.61 1.58
C PHE A 591 -37.21 -54.99 2.55
N SER A 592 -38.36 -54.35 2.43
CA SER A 592 -39.60 -54.74 3.10
C SER A 592 -40.66 -55.04 2.05
N LEU A 593 -41.40 -56.15 2.20
CA LEU A 593 -42.23 -56.71 1.13
C LEU A 593 -43.72 -56.71 1.47
N SER A 594 -44.54 -56.36 0.48
CA SER A 594 -46.00 -56.56 0.48
C SER A 594 -46.46 -57.14 -0.86
N LEU A 595 -47.06 -58.32 -0.83
CA LEU A 595 -47.59 -59.03 -1.98
C LEU A 595 -49.10 -58.81 -2.09
N HIS A 596 -49.52 -58.25 -3.22
CA HIS A 596 -50.90 -58.10 -3.63
C HIS A 596 -51.25 -59.22 -4.61
N TRP A 597 -51.70 -60.34 -4.05
CA TRP A 597 -52.19 -61.49 -4.82
C TRP A 597 -53.12 -62.31 -3.92
N LYS A 598 -54.40 -62.42 -4.32
CA LYS A 598 -55.47 -63.04 -3.50
C LYS A 598 -55.57 -62.41 -2.10
N GLY A 599 -55.52 -61.08 -2.05
CA GLY A 599 -55.44 -60.27 -0.82
C GLY A 599 -54.07 -59.61 -0.66
N GLU A 600 -53.91 -58.82 0.41
CA GLU A 600 -52.65 -58.20 0.78
C GLU A 600 -51.95 -59.06 1.85
N ARG A 601 -50.73 -59.52 1.55
CA ARG A 601 -49.87 -60.28 2.46
C ARG A 601 -48.55 -59.54 2.62
N SER A 602 -47.98 -59.57 3.82
CA SER A 602 -46.72 -58.90 4.17
C SER A 602 -45.83 -59.82 4.99
N GLY A 603 -44.57 -59.45 5.23
CA GLY A 603 -43.65 -60.22 6.09
C GLY A 603 -44.16 -60.45 7.53
N ARG A 604 -45.18 -59.69 7.97
CA ARG A 604 -45.87 -59.90 9.26
C ARG A 604 -46.94 -60.98 9.22
N THR A 605 -47.59 -61.17 8.08
CA THR A 605 -48.75 -62.04 7.91
C THR A 605 -48.41 -63.37 7.24
N ASP A 606 -47.34 -63.43 6.45
CA ASP A 606 -46.86 -64.64 5.79
C ASP A 606 -45.36 -64.91 6.08
N ASP A 607 -45.09 -66.04 6.73
CA ASP A 607 -43.75 -66.53 7.04
C ASP A 607 -42.88 -66.75 5.79
N ASN A 608 -43.49 -67.03 4.63
CA ASN A 608 -42.75 -67.19 3.39
C ASN A 608 -42.29 -65.84 2.85
N LEU A 609 -43.07 -64.77 2.98
CA LEU A 609 -42.62 -63.42 2.60
C LEU A 609 -41.49 -62.95 3.53
N ARG A 610 -41.60 -63.25 4.83
CA ARG A 610 -40.50 -63.03 5.78
C ARG A 610 -39.24 -63.81 5.44
N ALA A 611 -39.39 -65.04 4.94
CA ALA A 611 -38.27 -65.83 4.44
C ALA A 611 -37.64 -65.22 3.18
N ILE A 612 -38.44 -64.67 2.25
CA ILE A 612 -37.92 -63.93 1.08
C ILE A 612 -37.17 -62.66 1.53
N GLU A 613 -37.70 -61.90 2.49
CA GLU A 613 -36.99 -60.78 3.11
C GLU A 613 -35.65 -61.22 3.70
N SER A 614 -35.60 -62.38 4.36
CA SER A 614 -34.35 -62.92 4.90
C SER A 614 -33.34 -63.31 3.81
N GLU A 615 -33.79 -63.89 2.69
CA GLU A 615 -32.96 -64.21 1.52
C GLU A 615 -32.29 -62.98 0.90
N VAL A 616 -33.00 -61.85 0.87
CA VAL A 616 -32.50 -60.61 0.27
C VAL A 616 -31.67 -59.79 1.27
N ASN A 617 -32.10 -59.69 2.52
CA ASN A 617 -31.50 -58.80 3.53
C ASN A 617 -30.36 -59.46 4.31
N VAL A 618 -30.52 -60.71 4.74
CA VAL A 618 -29.57 -61.40 5.63
C VAL A 618 -28.48 -62.11 4.84
N TYR A 619 -28.86 -62.87 3.79
CA TYR A 619 -27.92 -63.67 2.99
C TYR A 619 -27.23 -62.87 1.86
N LYS A 620 -27.05 -61.57 2.09
CA LYS A 620 -26.45 -60.61 1.15
C LYS A 620 -25.02 -60.95 0.71
N SER A 621 -24.25 -61.66 1.53
CA SER A 621 -22.88 -62.06 1.21
C SER A 621 -22.80 -62.98 0.00
N GLU A 622 -23.87 -63.72 -0.31
CA GLU A 622 -23.96 -64.56 -1.51
C GLU A 622 -24.22 -63.73 -2.78
N LEU A 623 -24.74 -62.51 -2.64
CA LEU A 623 -25.17 -61.63 -3.73
C LEU A 623 -24.16 -60.50 -4.01
N GLN A 624 -23.12 -60.36 -3.21
CA GLN A 624 -22.19 -59.23 -3.28
C GLN A 624 -21.29 -59.27 -4.53
N GLY A 625 -21.07 -60.44 -5.14
CA GLY A 625 -20.20 -60.57 -6.31
C GLY A 625 -18.73 -60.23 -6.03
N PRO A 626 -17.91 -59.93 -7.06
CA PRO A 626 -16.51 -59.56 -6.88
C PRO A 626 -16.36 -58.19 -6.21
N ARG A 627 -15.32 -58.04 -5.37
CA ARG A 627 -15.02 -56.75 -4.71
C ARG A 627 -14.77 -55.68 -5.77
N PRO A 628 -15.36 -54.47 -5.64
CA PRO A 628 -15.94 -53.87 -4.44
C PRO A 628 -17.46 -54.11 -4.21
N GLY A 629 -18.11 -54.97 -5.00
CA GLY A 629 -19.51 -55.36 -4.75
C GLY A 629 -20.57 -54.33 -5.12
N LEU A 630 -20.31 -53.54 -6.15
CA LEU A 630 -21.17 -52.43 -6.58
C LEU A 630 -22.52 -52.88 -7.19
N GLN A 631 -22.67 -54.15 -7.54
CA GLN A 631 -23.87 -54.75 -8.16
C GLN A 631 -24.80 -55.44 -7.15
N LEU A 632 -24.61 -55.19 -5.86
CA LEU A 632 -25.41 -55.84 -4.82
C LEU A 632 -26.91 -55.54 -4.96
N LEU A 633 -27.29 -54.29 -5.21
CA LEU A 633 -28.70 -53.90 -5.32
C LEU A 633 -29.42 -54.63 -6.46
N THR A 634 -28.82 -54.67 -7.64
CA THR A 634 -29.40 -55.32 -8.81
C THR A 634 -29.47 -56.83 -8.63
N ASN A 635 -28.46 -57.43 -7.99
CA ASN A 635 -28.49 -58.84 -7.60
C ASN A 635 -29.58 -59.15 -6.56
N GLN A 636 -29.85 -58.23 -5.62
CA GLN A 636 -30.94 -58.35 -4.65
C GLN A 636 -32.32 -58.29 -5.33
N ILE A 637 -32.53 -57.35 -6.26
CA ILE A 637 -33.77 -57.25 -7.04
C ILE A 637 -33.96 -58.51 -7.91
N GLN A 638 -32.89 -59.00 -8.55
CA GLN A 638 -32.95 -60.23 -9.34
C GLN A 638 -33.24 -61.46 -8.47
N ARG A 639 -32.66 -61.55 -7.27
CA ARG A 639 -32.99 -62.62 -6.29
C ARG A 639 -34.46 -62.54 -5.89
N LEU A 640 -34.98 -61.34 -5.66
CA LEU A 640 -36.37 -61.10 -5.31
C LEU A 640 -37.33 -61.55 -6.42
N CYS A 641 -37.03 -61.28 -7.70
CA CYS A 641 -37.75 -61.84 -8.84
C CYS A 641 -37.76 -63.38 -8.81
N VAL A 642 -36.59 -64.00 -8.63
CA VAL A 642 -36.48 -65.47 -8.54
C VAL A 642 -37.27 -66.04 -7.36
N CYS A 643 -37.26 -65.37 -6.21
CA CYS A 643 -38.02 -65.77 -5.04
C CYS A 643 -39.53 -65.65 -5.26
N LEU A 644 -40.00 -64.61 -5.97
CA LEU A 644 -41.40 -64.46 -6.34
C LEU A 644 -41.84 -65.58 -7.31
N ASP A 645 -41.01 -65.91 -8.29
CA ASP A 645 -41.25 -67.05 -9.19
C ASP A 645 -41.45 -68.35 -8.40
N VAL A 646 -40.53 -68.66 -7.49
CA VAL A 646 -40.64 -69.86 -6.64
C VAL A 646 -41.86 -69.80 -5.74
N TYR A 647 -42.17 -68.63 -5.17
CA TYR A 647 -43.34 -68.46 -4.31
C TYR A 647 -44.63 -68.81 -5.05
N LEU A 648 -44.85 -68.24 -6.24
CA LEU A 648 -46.07 -68.44 -7.02
C LEU A 648 -46.18 -69.86 -7.58
N GLU A 649 -45.07 -70.47 -7.99
CA GLU A 649 -45.06 -71.83 -8.56
C GLU A 649 -45.27 -72.94 -7.52
N THR A 650 -44.80 -72.70 -6.29
CA THR A 650 -44.89 -73.69 -5.19
C THR A 650 -46.14 -73.53 -4.32
N GLU A 651 -46.97 -72.49 -4.55
CA GLU A 651 -48.30 -72.34 -3.93
C GLU A 651 -49.15 -73.59 -4.19
N SER A 652 -49.79 -74.12 -3.14
CA SER A 652 -50.72 -75.24 -3.26
C SER A 652 -52.11 -74.73 -3.66
N GLN A 653 -52.67 -75.25 -4.75
CA GLN A 653 -54.02 -74.90 -5.24
C GLN A 653 -55.18 -75.41 -4.35
N VAL A 654 -54.90 -75.96 -3.17
CA VAL A 654 -55.90 -76.67 -2.35
C VAL A 654 -57.00 -75.75 -1.81
N CYS A 655 -56.80 -74.42 -1.83
CA CYS A 655 -57.76 -73.47 -1.25
C CYS A 655 -58.84 -72.96 -2.23
N ASP A 656 -58.63 -73.05 -3.54
CA ASP A 656 -59.63 -72.64 -4.54
C ASP A 656 -60.07 -73.89 -5.30
N GLY A 657 -61.28 -74.40 -5.02
CA GLY A 657 -61.85 -75.64 -5.57
C GLY A 657 -62.09 -75.67 -7.09
N SER A 658 -61.28 -74.97 -7.87
CA SER A 658 -61.30 -74.96 -9.33
C SER A 658 -60.19 -75.86 -9.89
N GLU A 659 -60.57 -76.98 -10.52
CA GLU A 659 -59.72 -77.79 -11.41
C GLU A 659 -59.41 -77.05 -12.72
N GLY A 660 -58.79 -75.87 -12.62
CA GLY A 660 -58.33 -75.07 -13.75
C GLY A 660 -56.82 -75.21 -13.98
N PRO A 661 -56.32 -74.86 -15.19
CA PRO A 661 -54.89 -74.75 -15.43
C PRO A 661 -54.26 -73.80 -14.40
N ARG A 662 -53.07 -74.15 -13.89
CA ARG A 662 -52.38 -73.33 -12.91
C ARG A 662 -52.15 -71.93 -13.49
N GLU A 663 -52.57 -70.91 -12.75
CA GLU A 663 -52.27 -69.50 -13.08
C GLU A 663 -50.75 -69.31 -13.27
N PHE A 664 -49.94 -70.05 -12.49
CA PHE A 664 -48.48 -70.06 -12.60
C PHE A 664 -47.96 -71.50 -12.79
N PRO A 665 -47.40 -71.85 -13.97
CA PRO A 665 -46.86 -73.18 -14.23
C PRO A 665 -45.55 -73.41 -13.47
N ARG A 666 -45.34 -74.64 -12.97
CA ARG A 666 -44.09 -75.03 -12.29
C ARG A 666 -42.99 -75.26 -13.32
N GLU A 667 -42.07 -74.32 -13.43
CA GLU A 667 -40.90 -74.41 -14.30
C GLU A 667 -39.61 -74.62 -13.51
N LYS A 668 -39.55 -74.15 -12.26
CA LYS A 668 -38.36 -74.32 -11.41
C LYS A 668 -38.32 -75.72 -10.77
N MET A 669 -37.16 -76.38 -10.88
CA MET A 669 -36.92 -77.67 -10.23
C MET A 669 -36.75 -77.48 -8.72
N CYS A 670 -37.72 -77.95 -7.92
CA CYS A 670 -37.70 -77.90 -6.46
C CYS A 670 -37.74 -79.32 -5.89
N LEU A 671 -36.80 -79.67 -4.98
CA LEU A 671 -36.73 -81.03 -4.41
C LEU A 671 -37.96 -81.39 -3.55
N ARG A 672 -38.51 -80.41 -2.83
CA ARG A 672 -39.73 -80.49 -2.02
C ARG A 672 -40.44 -79.14 -2.08
N SER A 673 -41.77 -79.09 -2.00
CA SER A 673 -42.52 -77.82 -2.07
C SER A 673 -42.54 -77.05 -0.74
N THR A 674 -42.56 -77.74 0.40
CA THR A 674 -42.51 -77.10 1.73
C THR A 674 -41.71 -77.95 2.73
N ARG A 675 -41.12 -77.31 3.76
CA ARG A 675 -40.38 -77.97 4.85
C ARG A 675 -40.58 -77.25 6.19
N GLY A 676 -40.58 -78.02 7.28
CA GLY A 676 -40.57 -77.49 8.66
C GLY A 676 -41.96 -77.08 9.21
N PRO A 677 -42.03 -76.66 10.48
CA PRO A 677 -43.29 -76.29 11.14
C PRO A 677 -44.01 -75.13 10.46
N ASN A 678 -43.26 -74.15 9.96
CA ASN A 678 -43.77 -72.95 9.29
C ASN A 678 -44.05 -73.18 7.79
N ARG A 679 -43.92 -74.42 7.30
CA ARG A 679 -44.13 -74.82 5.90
C ARG A 679 -43.39 -73.92 4.90
N LEU A 680 -42.13 -73.62 5.19
CA LEU A 680 -41.31 -72.73 4.37
C LEU A 680 -41.07 -73.32 2.98
N LYS A 681 -41.11 -72.45 1.95
CA LYS A 681 -40.80 -72.77 0.55
C LYS A 681 -39.28 -72.80 0.28
N PRO A 682 -38.81 -73.48 -0.79
CA PRO A 682 -37.38 -73.63 -1.08
C PRO A 682 -36.78 -72.43 -1.84
N PHE A 683 -36.29 -71.42 -1.15
CA PHE A 683 -35.76 -70.20 -1.81
C PHE A 683 -34.28 -70.24 -2.20
N LYS A 684 -33.50 -71.21 -1.70
CA LYS A 684 -32.05 -71.29 -1.99
C LYS A 684 -31.79 -71.95 -3.35
N PHE A 685 -31.22 -71.20 -4.28
CA PHE A 685 -30.76 -71.71 -5.58
C PHE A 685 -29.37 -72.38 -5.47
N ASN A 686 -29.22 -73.60 -5.99
CA ASN A 686 -27.95 -74.31 -6.02
C ASN A 686 -27.37 -74.36 -7.45
N HIS A 687 -26.31 -73.60 -7.68
CA HIS A 687 -25.45 -73.72 -8.85
C HIS A 687 -24.32 -74.73 -8.56
N PRO A 688 -23.90 -75.61 -9.51
CA PRO A 688 -24.29 -75.70 -10.93
C PRO A 688 -25.49 -76.63 -11.24
N GLN A 689 -26.02 -77.36 -10.25
CA GLN A 689 -27.03 -78.40 -10.46
C GLN A 689 -28.42 -77.85 -10.88
N GLY A 690 -28.69 -76.56 -10.65
CA GLY A 690 -29.85 -75.86 -11.23
C GLY A 690 -31.19 -76.14 -10.55
N PHE A 691 -31.20 -76.44 -9.25
CA PHE A 691 -32.45 -76.67 -8.48
C PHE A 691 -32.53 -75.81 -7.22
N PHE A 692 -33.74 -75.72 -6.68
CA PHE A 692 -34.07 -75.01 -5.45
C PHE A 692 -34.18 -75.96 -4.26
N SER A 693 -33.55 -75.53 -3.17
CA SER A 693 -33.54 -76.21 -1.87
C SER A 693 -34.06 -75.29 -0.77
N HIS A 694 -34.50 -75.89 0.33
CA HIS A 694 -34.78 -75.14 1.55
C HIS A 694 -33.45 -74.74 2.20
N ARG A 695 -33.44 -73.58 2.86
CA ARG A 695 -32.36 -73.25 3.79
C ARG A 695 -32.27 -74.28 4.91
#